data_AF-A0A643CDR4-F1
#
_entry.id   AF-A0A643CDR4-F1
#
_cell.length_a   1.000
_cell.length_b   1.000
_cell.length_c   1.000
_cell.angle_alpha   90.00
_cell.angle_beta   90.00
_cell.angle_gamma   90.00
#
_symmetry.space_group_name_H-M   'P 1'
#
loop_
_entity.id
_entity.type
_entity.pdbx_description
1 polymer ?
#
loop_
_entity_poly.entity_id
_entity_poly.type
_entity_poly.pdbx_seq_one_letter_code
_entity_poly.pdbx_strand_id
1 'polypeptide(L)'
;MRDNGGGGEGSGCPQEGTMEAPEEALSSWVMDCSTKKNTPVHQEHFRVDGTAPTEVEKGKKIKLVYFWKFHPALTFSLSSSLICATMDQKILSLAAEKTADRLQKFLQTLKEDDLANLLQNQAVKGKAAGALLRAIFKGFPCSEEAGALRRLKIYSCCVQLLESGDLQKEVASEIIGLLMLEVHNFPGALLVELANEFVDAIKEGNLTNGKSLELLPIIFTALATKKEDLAYGKGELSGEECKKKQLINTLCSGRDVPLTAEEMEIVVEKVLTMFSKLNLQEIPPLVYQLLVLSSKGSRKRVLEGIIAFFNKLDKQHSEEHSGELRHVEGTIILHIVFAIKLDCELGRELLKLLKAGQQGDFSSNICPFSIALFLSVTRIQRYEEQVFMNDFLVPSVVDKVYNSLVFLLSFPEQFHSHPASSIFPYKNVFDLLKSLVIKSFKDLQLLQGSKFLQNLVPHRCCVSTMILEVVKNSVHSWDHITQGLVELGFILMDSYGPKKILDGKTIEASSGLSRMPNQHACKLGANILLETFKIHEMIRQEILEQVLNRVVTRGSSPITHFIDLLSNIIMYSPLVLQSCSSKVTETFDYLSFLPLQTVQGLLKAVQPLLKVSLSIRDSLILVLRKAMFASHLWYSLFTAVMKFLTQARASQLDARKSAVAGFLLLLKNFKVLGSLSSSQCSQSIGISQGFYDVLRRNSQLANSIMQTLLSQLKQVYEPEPDMLPPLKLEACILTQGDQISLQEPLDCLLCCIQHCLAWYKSRVMPLQQEEEEEEEEGFYQDLDDMLESITSRMIKSELEDFELDKSSDFSQSTGIGIKNNICASLVMGVCEVLIEYNFSISNFSKNKFEEVLSLFMCYKELSDILNEKAGKGKTKMANKTNDSFLSMKFVSDLLTALFRDSTQSHEESLSVLRSSNEFMRYAVSVALQKVQQLKEMGHVSGPDGQNPEKVFQNLCDIT
;
A
#
# COMPACT_ATOMS: atom_id res chain seq x y z
N MET A 1 -42.98 35.85 13.26
CA MET A 1 -43.79 35.19 12.20
C MET A 1 -43.45 33.72 12.31
N ARG A 2 -44.38 32.87 12.78
CA ARG A 2 -45.44 32.20 12.01
C ARG A 2 -44.90 31.27 10.91
N ASP A 3 -45.35 30.02 10.76
CA ASP A 3 -45.98 29.07 11.72
C ASP A 3 -46.08 27.67 11.06
N ASN A 4 -46.59 26.67 11.79
CA ASN A 4 -46.86 25.28 11.39
C ASN A 4 -45.60 24.39 11.22
N GLY A 5 -45.47 23.21 11.84
CA GLY A 5 -46.37 22.53 12.78
C GLY A 5 -47.33 21.52 12.12
N GLY A 6 -47.16 20.24 12.45
CA GLY A 6 -48.03 19.14 11.99
C GLY A 6 -47.42 17.78 12.32
N GLY A 7 -47.97 17.11 13.34
CA GLY A 7 -47.60 15.72 13.72
C GLY A 7 -48.80 14.78 13.59
N GLY A 8 -48.55 13.48 13.69
CA GLY A 8 -49.59 12.44 13.70
C GLY A 8 -49.04 11.12 14.25
N GLU A 9 -49.78 10.50 15.18
CA GLU A 9 -49.38 9.28 15.88
C GLU A 9 -50.01 8.02 15.26
N GLY A 10 -49.33 6.88 15.44
CA GLY A 10 -49.58 5.63 14.71
C GLY A 10 -50.77 4.76 15.16
N SER A 11 -50.90 3.61 14.48
CA SER A 11 -51.65 2.44 14.94
C SER A 11 -51.21 1.16 14.20
N GLY A 12 -51.33 -0.02 14.83
CA GLY A 12 -51.49 -1.31 14.12
C GLY A 12 -50.28 -2.23 13.95
N CYS A 13 -50.01 -3.08 14.95
CA CYS A 13 -49.23 -4.33 14.89
C CYS A 13 -50.06 -5.51 14.29
N PRO A 14 -49.56 -6.78 14.15
CA PRO A 14 -48.17 -7.30 14.10
C PRO A 14 -47.91 -8.52 13.12
N GLN A 15 -46.67 -9.03 13.15
CA GLN A 15 -46.27 -10.46 13.20
C GLN A 15 -46.13 -11.39 11.96
N GLU A 16 -45.30 -12.44 12.20
CA GLU A 16 -44.93 -13.62 11.38
C GLU A 16 -44.15 -13.38 10.07
N GLY A 17 -43.14 -14.18 9.70
CA GLY A 17 -42.51 -15.30 10.42
C GLY A 17 -41.29 -15.89 9.67
N THR A 18 -40.38 -16.53 10.42
CA THR A 18 -39.19 -17.32 9.99
C THR A 18 -39.52 -18.39 8.92
N MET A 19 -38.59 -18.93 8.12
CA MET A 19 -37.32 -19.57 8.53
C MET A 19 -36.35 -19.87 7.36
N GLU A 20 -35.13 -20.31 7.69
CA GLU A 20 -34.02 -20.64 6.76
C GLU A 20 -34.10 -22.05 6.13
N ALA A 21 -33.43 -22.28 4.99
CA ALA A 21 -32.92 -23.59 4.54
C ALA A 21 -31.78 -23.45 3.49
N PRO A 22 -30.80 -24.40 3.36
CA PRO A 22 -29.54 -24.13 2.65
C PRO A 22 -29.12 -25.14 1.54
N GLU A 23 -28.00 -24.79 0.89
CA GLU A 23 -26.88 -25.58 0.31
C GLU A 23 -27.01 -26.95 -0.43
N GLU A 24 -26.21 -27.03 -1.51
CA GLU A 24 -25.43 -28.14 -2.12
C GLU A 24 -25.96 -29.60 -2.25
N ALA A 25 -25.86 -30.13 -3.49
CA ALA A 25 -25.48 -31.52 -3.78
C ALA A 25 -24.96 -31.70 -5.23
N LEU A 26 -24.30 -32.83 -5.52
CA LEU A 26 -23.52 -33.11 -6.75
C LEU A 26 -24.12 -34.17 -7.71
N SER A 27 -23.54 -34.25 -8.92
CA SER A 27 -23.36 -35.45 -9.77
C SER A 27 -24.55 -36.18 -10.43
N SER A 28 -24.78 -35.83 -11.71
CA SER A 28 -24.84 -36.71 -12.91
C SER A 28 -24.90 -38.26 -12.80
N TRP A 29 -25.81 -38.93 -13.54
CA TRP A 29 -25.52 -39.88 -14.66
C TRP A 29 -26.79 -40.52 -15.33
N VAL A 30 -26.72 -40.76 -16.66
CA VAL A 30 -27.30 -41.88 -17.46
C VAL A 30 -28.84 -42.13 -17.58
N MET A 31 -29.33 -42.05 -18.85
CA MET A 31 -30.40 -42.81 -19.58
C MET A 31 -31.80 -43.05 -18.94
N ASP A 32 -32.91 -43.37 -19.64
CA ASP A 32 -33.16 -43.70 -21.07
C ASP A 32 -34.60 -43.30 -21.51
N CYS A 33 -34.86 -43.37 -22.82
CA CYS A 33 -36.13 -43.74 -23.49
C CYS A 33 -37.47 -43.00 -23.23
N SER A 34 -37.93 -42.35 -24.32
CA SER A 34 -39.20 -42.67 -25.04
C SER A 34 -40.49 -41.84 -24.88
N THR A 35 -41.10 -41.63 -26.06
CA THR A 35 -42.54 -41.44 -26.40
C THR A 35 -43.30 -40.13 -26.16
N LYS A 36 -43.58 -39.47 -27.31
CA LYS A 36 -44.90 -38.97 -27.77
C LYS A 36 -45.55 -37.72 -27.14
N LYS A 37 -45.53 -36.66 -27.97
CA LYS A 37 -46.67 -35.82 -28.42
C LYS A 37 -47.20 -34.65 -27.56
N ASN A 38 -47.68 -33.66 -28.32
CA ASN A 38 -48.62 -32.56 -28.00
C ASN A 38 -48.11 -31.34 -27.20
N THR A 39 -47.74 -30.32 -27.97
CA THR A 39 -47.98 -28.87 -27.76
C THR A 39 -49.49 -28.55 -27.59
N PRO A 40 -49.97 -27.30 -27.28
CA PRO A 40 -49.32 -25.95 -27.27
C PRO A 40 -49.44 -25.26 -25.88
N VAL A 41 -49.33 -23.95 -25.61
CA VAL A 41 -49.37 -22.61 -26.30
C VAL A 41 -48.30 -21.67 -25.66
N HIS A 42 -48.02 -20.40 -26.02
CA HIS A 42 -48.63 -19.34 -26.86
C HIS A 42 -47.62 -18.84 -27.94
N GLN A 43 -47.90 -18.03 -28.98
CA GLN A 43 -49.00 -17.13 -29.41
C GLN A 43 -48.83 -15.62 -29.08
N GLU A 44 -48.29 -14.86 -30.05
CA GLU A 44 -48.68 -13.48 -30.38
C GLU A 44 -49.09 -13.48 -31.87
N HIS A 45 -50.34 -13.21 -32.26
CA HIS A 45 -51.03 -11.91 -32.33
C HIS A 45 -50.60 -11.00 -33.49
N PHE A 46 -51.33 -11.05 -34.61
CA PHE A 46 -52.01 -9.86 -35.16
C PHE A 46 -53.30 -10.27 -35.94
N ARG A 47 -54.03 -9.29 -36.46
CA ARG A 47 -55.50 -9.28 -36.70
C ARG A 47 -55.77 -8.42 -37.96
N VAL A 48 -56.71 -8.67 -38.89
CA VAL A 48 -57.77 -9.68 -39.16
C VAL A 48 -57.94 -9.78 -40.71
N ASP A 49 -58.88 -10.45 -41.42
CA ASP A 49 -60.12 -11.24 -41.21
C ASP A 49 -60.31 -12.17 -42.45
N GLY A 50 -61.39 -12.92 -42.76
CA GLY A 50 -62.68 -13.12 -42.07
C GLY A 50 -63.87 -13.34 -43.03
N THR A 51 -64.04 -14.53 -43.62
CA THR A 51 -65.34 -15.08 -44.09
C THR A 51 -65.23 -16.59 -44.38
N ALA A 52 -66.31 -17.34 -44.11
CA ALA A 52 -66.52 -18.74 -44.52
C ALA A 52 -67.55 -18.77 -45.70
N PRO A 53 -68.07 -19.91 -46.24
CA PRO A 53 -68.59 -21.08 -45.50
C PRO A 53 -68.26 -22.49 -46.06
N THR A 54 -68.78 -23.46 -45.30
CA THR A 54 -69.07 -24.90 -45.50
C THR A 54 -69.93 -25.20 -46.77
N GLU A 55 -70.24 -26.43 -47.24
CA GLU A 55 -70.02 -27.84 -46.81
C GLU A 55 -70.30 -28.86 -47.97
N VAL A 56 -70.55 -30.15 -47.62
CA VAL A 56 -71.41 -31.14 -48.34
C VAL A 56 -70.73 -32.26 -49.19
N GLU A 57 -70.67 -33.44 -48.55
CA GLU A 57 -70.93 -34.84 -49.01
C GLU A 57 -70.35 -35.52 -50.29
N LYS A 58 -69.64 -36.64 -50.03
CA LYS A 58 -69.83 -38.03 -50.55
C LYS A 58 -70.14 -38.28 -52.05
N GLY A 59 -69.29 -39.06 -52.77
CA GLY A 59 -69.73 -39.70 -54.03
C GLY A 59 -68.75 -40.55 -54.88
N LYS A 60 -68.34 -41.73 -54.40
CA LYS A 60 -67.78 -42.92 -55.14
C LYS A 60 -66.92 -42.74 -56.43
N LYS A 61 -65.69 -43.28 -56.36
CA LYS A 61 -64.74 -43.71 -57.42
C LYS A 61 -65.33 -44.10 -58.81
N ILE A 62 -64.60 -43.76 -59.89
CA ILE A 62 -64.19 -44.68 -60.99
C ILE A 62 -62.90 -44.15 -61.69
N LYS A 63 -62.36 -44.86 -62.69
CA LYS A 63 -60.92 -44.85 -63.10
C LYS A 63 -60.51 -43.99 -64.32
N LEU A 64 -59.32 -43.37 -64.19
CA LEU A 64 -58.21 -43.19 -65.17
C LEU A 64 -58.34 -42.33 -66.46
N VAL A 65 -57.13 -41.93 -66.93
CA VAL A 65 -56.71 -41.39 -68.25
C VAL A 65 -56.86 -39.88 -68.53
N TYR A 66 -55.75 -39.13 -68.30
CA TYR A 66 -54.95 -38.34 -69.27
C TYR A 66 -55.61 -37.83 -70.60
N PHE A 67 -55.24 -36.69 -71.23
CA PHE A 67 -53.98 -35.91 -71.20
C PHE A 67 -54.15 -34.45 -71.73
N TRP A 68 -53.47 -33.47 -71.12
CA TRP A 68 -52.90 -32.20 -71.68
C TRP A 68 -53.71 -31.16 -72.50
N LYS A 69 -53.62 -29.89 -72.06
CA LYS A 69 -52.92 -28.75 -72.75
C LYS A 69 -52.75 -27.58 -71.75
N PHE A 70 -51.55 -27.16 -71.30
CA PHE A 70 -50.39 -26.48 -71.94
C PHE A 70 -50.44 -24.93 -71.85
N HIS A 71 -49.55 -24.31 -71.05
CA HIS A 71 -48.70 -23.15 -71.41
C HIS A 71 -47.62 -22.92 -70.30
N PRO A 72 -46.44 -22.34 -70.58
CA PRO A 72 -45.22 -22.68 -69.82
C PRO A 72 -44.44 -21.50 -69.20
N ALA A 73 -44.23 -21.54 -67.87
CA ALA A 73 -43.25 -20.68 -67.17
C ALA A 73 -42.54 -21.35 -65.97
N LEU A 74 -42.99 -22.54 -65.53
CA LEU A 74 -42.52 -23.22 -64.31
C LEU A 74 -41.65 -24.46 -64.56
N THR A 75 -41.33 -24.77 -65.83
CA THR A 75 -40.70 -26.03 -66.23
C THR A 75 -39.17 -26.05 -66.15
N PHE A 76 -38.51 -24.92 -65.84
CA PHE A 76 -37.04 -24.85 -65.83
C PHE A 76 -36.40 -25.10 -64.45
N SER A 77 -37.10 -24.83 -63.34
CA SER A 77 -36.61 -25.11 -61.97
C SER A 77 -36.97 -26.52 -61.47
N LEU A 78 -38.10 -27.07 -61.93
CA LEU A 78 -38.55 -28.41 -61.55
C LEU A 78 -37.81 -29.56 -62.26
N SER A 79 -37.16 -29.30 -63.40
CA SER A 79 -36.31 -30.28 -64.08
C SER A 79 -34.98 -30.47 -63.37
N SER A 80 -34.26 -29.37 -63.08
CA SER A 80 -32.97 -29.39 -62.39
C SER A 80 -33.03 -30.08 -61.02
N SER A 81 -34.01 -29.72 -60.20
CA SER A 81 -34.18 -30.29 -58.85
C SER A 81 -34.47 -31.80 -58.83
N LEU A 82 -35.20 -32.32 -59.83
CA LEU A 82 -35.49 -33.75 -59.95
C LEU A 82 -34.30 -34.54 -60.51
N ILE A 83 -33.55 -33.94 -61.45
CA ILE A 83 -32.32 -34.53 -62.00
C ILE A 83 -31.26 -34.67 -60.90
N CYS A 84 -31.01 -33.62 -60.10
CA CYS A 84 -30.06 -33.65 -58.99
C CYS A 84 -30.29 -34.85 -58.05
N ALA A 85 -31.52 -35.04 -57.58
CA ALA A 85 -31.87 -36.11 -56.64
C ALA A 85 -31.56 -37.54 -57.17
N THR A 86 -31.61 -37.74 -58.49
CA THR A 86 -31.23 -39.02 -59.12
C THR A 86 -29.72 -39.21 -59.28
N MET A 87 -28.97 -38.11 -59.40
CA MET A 87 -27.50 -38.15 -59.52
C MET A 87 -26.84 -38.42 -58.18
N ASP A 88 -27.31 -37.77 -57.10
CA ASP A 88 -26.81 -37.98 -55.73
C ASP A 88 -26.90 -39.45 -55.31
N GLN A 89 -28.06 -40.09 -55.49
CA GLN A 89 -28.26 -41.50 -55.15
C GLN A 89 -27.33 -42.44 -55.94
N LYS A 90 -27.03 -42.10 -57.21
CA LYS A 90 -26.13 -42.88 -58.08
C LYS A 90 -24.66 -42.73 -57.72
N ILE A 91 -24.23 -41.54 -57.28
CA ILE A 91 -22.88 -41.31 -56.75
C ILE A 91 -22.69 -42.10 -55.44
N LEU A 92 -23.69 -42.05 -54.55
CA LEU A 92 -23.67 -42.75 -53.27
C LEU A 92 -23.69 -44.29 -53.43
N SER A 93 -24.45 -44.84 -54.39
CA SER A 93 -24.45 -46.30 -54.64
C SER A 93 -23.11 -46.79 -55.18
N LEU A 94 -22.52 -46.08 -56.16
CA LEU A 94 -21.20 -46.41 -56.70
C LEU A 94 -20.08 -46.32 -55.65
N ALA A 95 -20.17 -45.37 -54.71
CA ALA A 95 -19.22 -45.27 -53.61
C ALA A 95 -19.29 -46.45 -52.61
N ALA A 96 -20.49 -47.01 -52.41
CA ALA A 96 -20.73 -48.16 -51.53
C ALA A 96 -20.25 -49.48 -52.14
N GLU A 97 -20.37 -49.68 -53.46
CA GLU A 97 -19.97 -50.90 -54.19
C GLU A 97 -18.44 -51.16 -54.21
N LYS A 98 -17.61 -50.30 -53.61
CA LYS A 98 -16.13 -50.32 -53.67
C LYS A 98 -15.52 -50.24 -55.10
N THR A 99 -16.30 -50.02 -56.15
CA THR A 99 -15.84 -50.01 -57.55
C THR A 99 -15.26 -48.65 -57.98
N ALA A 100 -14.05 -48.33 -57.51
CA ALA A 100 -13.36 -47.06 -57.76
C ALA A 100 -13.36 -46.64 -59.24
N ASP A 101 -12.98 -47.53 -60.16
CA ASP A 101 -12.88 -47.28 -61.60
C ASP A 101 -14.21 -46.84 -62.24
N ARG A 102 -15.34 -47.33 -61.70
CA ARG A 102 -16.69 -46.96 -62.19
C ARG A 102 -17.10 -45.58 -61.69
N LEU A 103 -16.75 -45.27 -60.44
CA LEU A 103 -16.98 -43.98 -59.82
C LEU A 103 -16.13 -42.89 -60.51
N GLN A 104 -14.85 -43.15 -60.74
CA GLN A 104 -13.94 -42.28 -61.52
C GLN A 104 -14.51 -41.98 -62.91
N LYS A 105 -14.83 -43.01 -63.70
CA LYS A 105 -15.36 -42.81 -65.07
C LYS A 105 -16.70 -42.07 -65.09
N PHE A 106 -17.57 -42.28 -64.09
CA PHE A 106 -18.82 -41.52 -63.98
C PHE A 106 -18.57 -40.05 -63.64
N LEU A 107 -17.72 -39.75 -62.65
CA LEU A 107 -17.39 -38.38 -62.25
C LEU A 107 -16.58 -37.62 -63.31
N GLN A 108 -15.74 -38.30 -64.09
CA GLN A 108 -15.04 -37.72 -65.25
C GLN A 108 -16.01 -37.16 -66.30
N THR A 109 -17.19 -37.79 -66.50
CA THR A 109 -18.22 -37.33 -67.45
C THR A 109 -19.08 -36.16 -66.96
N LEU A 110 -18.97 -35.77 -65.68
CA LEU A 110 -19.69 -34.60 -65.14
C LEU A 110 -18.85 -33.33 -65.28
N LYS A 111 -19.53 -32.19 -65.48
CA LYS A 111 -18.88 -30.87 -65.39
C LYS A 111 -18.69 -30.47 -63.93
N GLU A 112 -17.73 -29.58 -63.72
CA GLU A 112 -17.36 -29.08 -62.40
C GLU A 112 -18.49 -28.23 -61.79
N ASP A 113 -19.16 -27.41 -62.60
CA ASP A 113 -20.29 -26.58 -62.16
C ASP A 113 -21.49 -27.44 -61.74
N ASP A 114 -21.76 -28.56 -62.43
CA ASP A 114 -22.84 -29.49 -62.07
C ASP A 114 -22.57 -30.14 -60.70
N LEU A 115 -21.32 -30.50 -60.41
CA LEU A 115 -20.88 -31.06 -59.13
C LEU A 115 -20.94 -30.02 -57.99
N ALA A 116 -20.53 -28.77 -58.25
CA ALA A 116 -20.66 -27.67 -57.31
C ALA A 116 -22.13 -27.40 -56.93
N ASN A 117 -23.00 -27.32 -57.95
CA ASN A 117 -24.44 -27.11 -57.75
C ASN A 117 -25.10 -28.28 -56.98
N LEU A 118 -24.71 -29.54 -57.23
CA LEU A 118 -25.17 -30.70 -56.46
C LEU A 118 -24.78 -30.58 -54.98
N LEU A 119 -23.52 -30.26 -54.69
CA LEU A 119 -23.01 -30.17 -53.32
C LEU A 119 -23.66 -29.01 -52.55
N GLN A 120 -23.79 -27.83 -53.16
CA GLN A 120 -24.54 -26.71 -52.58
C GLN A 120 -26.01 -27.11 -52.28
N ASN A 121 -26.67 -27.78 -53.23
CA ASN A 121 -28.05 -28.23 -53.07
C ASN A 121 -28.25 -29.22 -51.93
N GLN A 122 -27.28 -30.09 -51.64
CA GLN A 122 -27.38 -31.06 -50.52
C GLN A 122 -26.94 -30.45 -49.18
N ALA A 123 -25.95 -29.56 -49.19
CA ALA A 123 -25.51 -28.82 -48.00
C ALA A 123 -26.64 -27.95 -47.42
N VAL A 124 -27.33 -27.17 -48.28
CA VAL A 124 -28.49 -26.34 -47.88
C VAL A 124 -29.70 -27.20 -47.43
N LYS A 125 -29.85 -28.43 -47.94
CA LYS A 125 -30.91 -29.38 -47.51
C LYS A 125 -30.56 -30.12 -46.21
N GLY A 126 -29.37 -29.91 -45.65
CA GLY A 126 -28.94 -30.47 -44.37
C GLY A 126 -28.83 -32.00 -44.32
N LYS A 127 -28.67 -32.68 -45.47
CA LYS A 127 -28.63 -34.16 -45.54
C LYS A 127 -27.63 -34.64 -46.58
N ALA A 128 -26.93 -35.72 -46.24
CA ALA A 128 -26.00 -36.47 -47.10
C ALA A 128 -24.80 -35.69 -47.71
N ALA A 129 -24.62 -34.39 -47.43
CA ALA A 129 -23.54 -33.58 -47.99
C ALA A 129 -22.14 -34.16 -47.72
N GLY A 130 -21.82 -34.56 -46.48
CA GLY A 130 -20.54 -35.21 -46.19
C GLY A 130 -20.38 -36.61 -46.79
N ALA A 131 -21.48 -37.36 -46.98
CA ALA A 131 -21.44 -38.64 -47.68
C ALA A 131 -21.16 -38.46 -49.18
N LEU A 132 -21.74 -37.43 -49.80
CA LEU A 132 -21.49 -37.03 -51.19
C LEU A 132 -20.03 -36.55 -51.35
N LEU A 133 -19.52 -35.72 -50.44
CA LEU A 133 -18.13 -35.23 -50.46
C LEU A 133 -17.11 -36.38 -50.31
N ARG A 134 -17.34 -37.33 -49.40
CA ARG A 134 -16.54 -38.57 -49.28
C ARG A 134 -16.55 -39.38 -50.58
N ALA A 135 -17.70 -39.51 -51.24
CA ALA A 135 -17.82 -40.22 -52.51
C ALA A 135 -17.04 -39.51 -53.64
N ILE A 136 -17.15 -38.18 -53.72
CA ILE A 136 -16.45 -37.35 -54.70
C ILE A 136 -14.93 -37.44 -54.51
N PHE A 137 -14.41 -37.26 -53.29
CA PHE A 137 -12.96 -37.37 -53.03
C PHE A 137 -12.41 -38.78 -53.24
N LYS A 138 -13.17 -39.83 -52.93
CA LYS A 138 -12.81 -41.23 -53.26
C LYS A 138 -12.81 -41.49 -54.77
N GLY A 139 -13.59 -40.73 -55.53
CA GLY A 139 -13.77 -40.87 -56.97
C GLY A 139 -12.81 -40.04 -57.84
N PHE A 140 -12.01 -39.15 -57.26
CA PHE A 140 -10.89 -38.46 -57.92
C PHE A 140 -9.61 -38.70 -57.10
N PRO A 141 -8.63 -39.49 -57.56
CA PRO A 141 -7.41 -39.73 -56.79
C PRO A 141 -6.37 -38.62 -57.00
N CYS A 142 -5.57 -38.31 -55.97
CA CYS A 142 -4.42 -37.39 -56.11
C CYS A 142 -3.22 -37.98 -56.89
N SER A 143 -3.29 -39.25 -57.32
CA SER A 143 -2.31 -39.86 -58.22
C SER A 143 -2.49 -39.49 -59.69
N GLU A 144 -3.57 -38.78 -60.04
CA GLU A 144 -3.82 -38.24 -61.38
C GLU A 144 -3.90 -36.71 -61.28
N GLU A 145 -3.14 -35.98 -62.10
CA GLU A 145 -3.14 -34.50 -62.10
C GLU A 145 -4.55 -33.92 -62.33
N ALA A 146 -5.30 -34.52 -63.27
CA ALA A 146 -6.70 -34.15 -63.54
C ALA A 146 -7.65 -34.47 -62.37
N GLY A 147 -7.34 -35.47 -61.56
CA GLY A 147 -8.06 -35.76 -60.32
C GLY A 147 -7.73 -34.75 -59.20
N ALA A 148 -6.45 -34.39 -59.08
CA ALA A 148 -5.96 -33.44 -58.10
C ALA A 148 -6.46 -32.00 -58.37
N LEU A 149 -6.46 -31.54 -59.63
CA LEU A 149 -7.02 -30.24 -60.03
C LEU A 149 -8.54 -30.16 -59.78
N ARG A 150 -9.29 -31.23 -60.12
CA ARG A 150 -10.73 -31.29 -59.81
C ARG A 150 -10.98 -31.28 -58.30
N ARG A 151 -10.18 -31.99 -57.50
CA ARG A 151 -10.22 -31.93 -56.03
C ARG A 151 -10.02 -30.50 -55.51
N LEU A 152 -9.02 -29.77 -56.01
CA LEU A 152 -8.78 -28.37 -55.62
C LEU A 152 -10.02 -27.52 -55.86
N LYS A 153 -10.58 -27.55 -57.06
CA LYS A 153 -11.77 -26.75 -57.41
C LYS A 153 -13.01 -27.09 -56.59
N ILE A 154 -13.18 -28.36 -56.21
CA ILE A 154 -14.21 -28.81 -55.26
C ILE A 154 -13.93 -28.28 -53.83
N TYR A 155 -12.66 -28.24 -53.42
CA TYR A 155 -12.22 -27.69 -52.13
C TYR A 155 -12.53 -26.19 -52.04
N SER A 156 -12.19 -25.40 -53.07
CA SER A 156 -12.50 -23.97 -53.17
C SER A 156 -14.00 -23.69 -53.20
N CYS A 157 -14.79 -24.53 -53.89
CA CYS A 157 -16.26 -24.49 -53.83
C CYS A 157 -16.79 -24.72 -52.40
N CYS A 158 -16.24 -25.69 -51.66
CA CYS A 158 -16.63 -25.93 -50.28
C CYS A 158 -16.24 -24.76 -49.36
N VAL A 159 -15.09 -24.11 -49.59
CA VAL A 159 -14.67 -22.88 -48.88
C VAL A 159 -15.66 -21.74 -49.12
N GLN A 160 -16.06 -21.49 -50.36
CA GLN A 160 -17.06 -20.46 -50.71
C GLN A 160 -18.42 -20.73 -50.03
N LEU A 161 -18.84 -21.99 -49.95
CA LEU A 161 -20.08 -22.39 -49.25
C LEU A 161 -20.01 -22.27 -47.72
N LEU A 162 -18.81 -22.45 -47.12
CA LEU A 162 -18.61 -22.22 -45.70
C LEU A 162 -18.64 -20.73 -45.34
N GLU A 163 -18.22 -19.86 -46.26
CA GLU A 163 -18.26 -18.40 -46.09
C GLU A 163 -19.63 -17.78 -46.40
N SER A 164 -20.44 -18.36 -47.31
CA SER A 164 -21.79 -17.81 -47.65
C SER A 164 -22.74 -17.75 -46.44
N GLY A 165 -22.59 -18.66 -45.48
CA GLY A 165 -23.33 -18.65 -44.22
C GLY A 165 -24.67 -19.39 -44.22
N ASP A 166 -25.14 -19.86 -45.39
CA ASP A 166 -26.44 -20.55 -45.55
C ASP A 166 -26.50 -21.98 -44.95
N LEU A 167 -25.47 -22.38 -44.19
CA LEU A 167 -25.26 -23.75 -43.72
C LEU A 167 -25.55 -23.90 -42.23
N GLN A 168 -26.27 -24.98 -41.89
CA GLN A 168 -26.42 -25.45 -40.51
C GLN A 168 -25.05 -25.77 -39.90
N LYS A 169 -24.87 -25.51 -38.59
CA LYS A 169 -23.57 -25.62 -37.92
C LYS A 169 -22.98 -27.02 -38.03
N GLU A 170 -23.83 -28.02 -37.89
CA GLU A 170 -23.51 -29.44 -37.93
C GLU A 170 -23.00 -29.85 -39.32
N VAL A 171 -23.61 -29.31 -40.39
CA VAL A 171 -23.24 -29.55 -41.79
C VAL A 171 -21.93 -28.83 -42.13
N ALA A 172 -21.77 -27.59 -41.66
CA ALA A 172 -20.53 -26.84 -41.82
C ALA A 172 -19.36 -27.57 -41.14
N SER A 173 -19.54 -28.07 -39.90
CA SER A 173 -18.54 -28.86 -39.20
C SER A 173 -18.28 -30.24 -39.84
N GLU A 174 -19.29 -30.90 -40.43
CA GLU A 174 -19.05 -32.14 -41.21
C GLU A 174 -18.19 -31.85 -42.45
N ILE A 175 -18.49 -30.78 -43.19
CA ILE A 175 -17.72 -30.36 -44.37
C ILE A 175 -16.29 -29.99 -43.97
N ILE A 176 -16.10 -29.14 -42.96
CA ILE A 176 -14.78 -28.75 -42.43
C ILE A 176 -13.99 -30.00 -42.03
N GLY A 177 -14.56 -30.90 -41.22
CA GLY A 177 -13.90 -32.13 -40.78
C GLY A 177 -13.47 -33.07 -41.91
N LEU A 178 -14.16 -33.04 -43.07
CA LEU A 178 -13.77 -33.80 -44.26
C LEU A 178 -12.67 -33.13 -45.07
N LEU A 179 -12.71 -31.79 -45.19
CA LEU A 179 -11.64 -31.01 -45.82
C LEU A 179 -10.32 -31.15 -45.02
N MET A 180 -10.41 -31.06 -43.67
CA MET A 180 -9.30 -31.28 -42.74
C MET A 180 -8.62 -32.65 -42.91
N LEU A 181 -9.37 -33.70 -43.27
CA LEU A 181 -8.82 -35.05 -43.46
C LEU A 181 -8.18 -35.23 -44.84
N GLU A 182 -8.77 -34.66 -45.89
CA GLU A 182 -8.31 -34.89 -47.27
C GLU A 182 -7.10 -34.02 -47.66
N VAL A 183 -6.89 -32.86 -47.01
CA VAL A 183 -5.80 -31.92 -47.31
C VAL A 183 -4.40 -32.55 -47.29
N HIS A 184 -4.16 -33.53 -46.42
CA HIS A 184 -2.87 -34.23 -46.33
C HIS A 184 -2.51 -35.02 -47.61
N ASN A 185 -3.51 -35.40 -48.40
CA ASN A 185 -3.34 -36.19 -49.62
C ASN A 185 -2.97 -35.34 -50.85
N PHE A 186 -3.00 -34.00 -50.76
CA PHE A 186 -2.66 -33.12 -51.88
C PHE A 186 -1.15 -33.06 -52.17
N PRO A 187 -0.75 -32.82 -53.44
CA PRO A 187 0.63 -32.49 -53.81
C PRO A 187 0.98 -31.05 -53.40
N GLY A 188 2.27 -30.77 -53.20
CA GLY A 188 2.74 -29.49 -52.65
C GLY A 188 2.33 -28.26 -53.47
N ALA A 189 2.37 -28.34 -54.79
CA ALA A 189 1.99 -27.22 -55.67
C ALA A 189 0.52 -26.76 -55.48
N LEU A 190 -0.43 -27.70 -55.36
CA LEU A 190 -1.84 -27.36 -55.15
C LEU A 190 -2.12 -26.89 -53.72
N LEU A 191 -1.32 -27.30 -52.73
CA LEU A 191 -1.38 -26.74 -51.38
C LEU A 191 -0.88 -25.28 -51.34
N VAL A 192 0.15 -24.95 -52.13
CA VAL A 192 0.61 -23.56 -52.32
C VAL A 192 -0.48 -22.73 -53.01
N GLU A 193 -1.12 -23.25 -54.06
CA GLU A 193 -2.23 -22.60 -54.77
C GLU A 193 -3.42 -22.33 -53.84
N LEU A 194 -3.91 -23.36 -53.14
CA LEU A 194 -4.99 -23.25 -52.14
C LEU A 194 -4.66 -22.23 -51.04
N ALA A 195 -3.42 -22.23 -50.53
CA ALA A 195 -3.01 -21.25 -49.53
C ALA A 195 -2.96 -19.82 -50.09
N ASN A 196 -2.65 -19.62 -51.38
CA ASN A 196 -2.74 -18.31 -52.04
C ASN A 196 -4.20 -17.84 -52.17
N GLU A 197 -5.16 -18.73 -52.49
CA GLU A 197 -6.60 -18.36 -52.50
C GLU A 197 -7.03 -17.78 -51.14
N PHE A 198 -6.60 -18.41 -50.03
CA PHE A 198 -6.82 -17.88 -48.69
C PHE A 198 -6.08 -16.55 -48.43
N VAL A 199 -4.84 -16.40 -48.90
CA VAL A 199 -4.09 -15.14 -48.76
C VAL A 199 -4.82 -13.98 -49.43
N ASP A 200 -5.30 -14.18 -50.66
CA ASP A 200 -5.88 -13.10 -51.45
C ASP A 200 -7.32 -12.79 -51.00
N ALA A 201 -8.11 -13.80 -50.60
CA ALA A 201 -9.39 -13.57 -49.94
C ALA A 201 -9.27 -12.76 -48.63
N ILE A 202 -8.18 -12.94 -47.86
CA ILE A 202 -7.88 -12.14 -46.66
C ILE A 202 -7.47 -10.70 -47.03
N LYS A 203 -6.69 -10.49 -48.09
CA LYS A 203 -6.30 -9.14 -48.56
C LYS A 203 -7.49 -8.32 -49.06
N GLU A 204 -8.40 -8.97 -49.78
CA GLU A 204 -9.59 -8.33 -50.37
C GLU A 204 -10.72 -8.13 -49.35
N GLY A 205 -10.69 -8.86 -48.22
CA GLY A 205 -11.71 -8.77 -47.17
C GLY A 205 -12.97 -9.60 -47.44
N ASN A 206 -12.89 -10.57 -48.36
CA ASN A 206 -14.04 -11.35 -48.86
C ASN A 206 -14.54 -12.45 -47.90
N LEU A 207 -14.14 -12.43 -46.63
CA LEU A 207 -14.46 -13.47 -45.64
C LEU A 207 -15.54 -13.01 -44.65
N THR A 208 -16.70 -13.65 -44.71
CA THR A 208 -17.93 -13.26 -44.00
C THR A 208 -18.25 -14.10 -42.76
N ASN A 209 -17.76 -15.34 -42.69
CA ASN A 209 -17.92 -16.23 -41.53
C ASN A 209 -16.59 -16.63 -40.88
N GLY A 210 -15.47 -16.60 -41.62
CA GLY A 210 -14.13 -16.92 -41.14
C GLY A 210 -13.89 -18.40 -40.78
N LYS A 211 -14.91 -19.27 -40.86
CA LYS A 211 -14.81 -20.70 -40.51
C LYS A 211 -13.87 -21.46 -41.44
N SER A 212 -13.76 -21.03 -42.70
CA SER A 212 -12.80 -21.63 -43.65
C SER A 212 -11.35 -21.51 -43.18
N LEU A 213 -11.04 -20.54 -42.31
CA LEU A 213 -9.71 -20.33 -41.72
C LEU A 213 -9.29 -21.43 -40.73
N GLU A 214 -10.20 -22.31 -40.30
CA GLU A 214 -9.87 -23.52 -39.54
C GLU A 214 -9.06 -24.54 -40.38
N LEU A 215 -9.15 -24.48 -41.70
CA LEU A 215 -8.41 -25.34 -42.64
C LEU A 215 -6.95 -24.89 -42.83
N LEU A 216 -6.70 -23.58 -42.72
CA LEU A 216 -5.42 -22.93 -42.98
C LEU A 216 -4.25 -23.45 -42.11
N PRO A 217 -4.43 -23.72 -40.79
CA PRO A 217 -3.45 -24.44 -39.97
C PRO A 217 -3.01 -25.79 -40.54
N ILE A 218 -3.93 -26.55 -41.14
CA ILE A 218 -3.66 -27.90 -41.63
C ILE A 218 -3.04 -27.85 -43.03
N ILE A 219 -3.46 -26.90 -43.88
CA ILE A 219 -2.79 -26.60 -45.16
C ILE A 219 -1.31 -26.29 -44.92
N PHE A 220 -0.99 -25.40 -43.97
CA PHE A 220 0.40 -25.10 -43.61
C PHE A 220 1.14 -26.29 -42.96
N THR A 221 0.46 -27.11 -42.15
CA THR A 221 1.06 -28.33 -41.57
C THR A 221 1.37 -29.38 -42.66
N ALA A 222 0.48 -29.54 -43.63
CA ALA A 222 0.67 -30.42 -44.78
C ALA A 222 1.82 -29.94 -45.68
N LEU A 223 1.92 -28.62 -45.92
CA LEU A 223 3.05 -28.00 -46.64
C LEU A 223 4.40 -28.23 -45.95
N ALA A 224 4.48 -27.99 -44.64
CA ALA A 224 5.71 -28.26 -43.86
C ALA A 224 6.12 -29.74 -43.87
N THR A 225 5.18 -30.65 -44.14
CA THR A 225 5.48 -32.09 -44.24
C THR A 225 6.09 -32.48 -45.60
N LYS A 226 5.98 -31.64 -46.64
CA LYS A 226 6.58 -31.89 -47.96
C LYS A 226 8.05 -31.39 -47.98
N LYS A 227 8.98 -32.33 -48.18
CA LYS A 227 10.43 -32.06 -48.28
C LYS A 227 10.95 -31.94 -49.73
N GLU A 228 10.04 -31.98 -50.69
CA GLU A 228 10.33 -31.79 -52.12
C GLU A 228 10.40 -30.30 -52.43
N ASP A 229 11.30 -29.90 -53.33
CA ASP A 229 11.41 -28.53 -53.78
C ASP A 229 10.21 -28.14 -54.67
N LEU A 230 9.49 -27.10 -54.26
CA LEU A 230 8.25 -26.66 -54.90
C LEU A 230 8.50 -25.42 -55.76
N ALA A 231 7.92 -25.40 -56.96
CA ALA A 231 7.99 -24.24 -57.85
C ALA A 231 7.16 -23.07 -57.29
N TYR A 232 7.82 -22.03 -56.77
CA TYR A 232 7.19 -20.81 -56.26
C TYR A 232 7.55 -19.60 -57.13
N GLY A 233 6.73 -19.34 -58.15
CA GLY A 233 6.84 -18.18 -59.03
C GLY A 233 7.98 -18.27 -60.05
N LYS A 234 9.22 -17.96 -59.64
CA LYS A 234 10.42 -17.99 -60.50
C LYS A 234 11.61 -18.75 -59.89
N GLY A 235 11.39 -19.48 -58.81
CA GLY A 235 12.41 -20.30 -58.17
C GLY A 235 11.80 -21.50 -57.46
N GLU A 236 12.64 -22.48 -57.20
CA GLU A 236 12.34 -23.63 -56.35
C GLU A 236 12.54 -23.22 -54.88
N LEU A 237 11.63 -23.66 -54.00
CA LEU A 237 11.67 -23.42 -52.55
C LEU A 237 11.19 -24.66 -51.81
N SER A 238 11.77 -24.93 -50.64
CA SER A 238 11.29 -26.01 -49.76
C SER A 238 9.84 -25.75 -49.29
N GLY A 239 9.12 -26.82 -48.89
CA GLY A 239 7.77 -26.70 -48.33
C GLY A 239 7.70 -25.81 -47.08
N GLU A 240 8.76 -25.79 -46.27
CA GLU A 240 8.90 -24.92 -45.09
C GLU A 240 9.09 -23.44 -45.47
N GLU A 241 9.89 -23.14 -46.50
CA GLU A 241 10.06 -21.77 -47.01
C GLU A 241 8.81 -21.25 -47.73
N CYS A 242 8.09 -22.12 -48.45
CA CYS A 242 6.78 -21.79 -49.02
C CYS A 242 5.79 -21.39 -47.92
N LYS A 243 5.67 -22.19 -46.86
CA LYS A 243 4.88 -21.88 -45.66
C LYS A 243 5.30 -20.54 -45.03
N LYS A 244 6.60 -20.34 -44.77
CA LYS A 244 7.15 -19.11 -44.18
C LYS A 244 6.80 -17.86 -45.00
N LYS A 245 6.96 -17.95 -46.32
CA LYS A 245 6.68 -16.87 -47.29
C LYS A 245 5.19 -16.59 -47.46
N GLN A 246 4.34 -17.61 -47.37
CA GLN A 246 2.89 -17.42 -47.36
C GLN A 246 2.44 -16.76 -46.06
N LEU A 247 2.86 -17.28 -44.89
CA LEU A 247 2.57 -16.68 -43.57
C LEU A 247 2.84 -15.16 -43.54
N ILE A 248 4.01 -14.71 -44.03
CA ILE A 248 4.37 -13.28 -44.14
C ILE A 248 3.31 -12.44 -44.90
N ASN A 249 2.61 -13.04 -45.87
CA ASN A 249 1.56 -12.41 -46.67
C ASN A 249 0.13 -12.56 -46.11
N THR A 250 -0.14 -13.55 -45.24
CA THR A 250 -1.51 -13.94 -44.83
C THR A 250 -1.95 -13.46 -43.43
N LEU A 251 -0.99 -13.22 -42.54
CA LEU A 251 -1.21 -13.48 -41.11
C LEU A 251 -2.23 -12.61 -40.36
N CYS A 252 -3.31 -13.26 -39.86
CA CYS A 252 -4.00 -12.83 -38.63
C CYS A 252 -4.87 -13.91 -37.90
N SER A 253 -5.05 -15.14 -38.41
CA SER A 253 -6.11 -16.06 -37.94
C SER A 253 -5.69 -17.45 -37.40
N GLY A 254 -4.52 -17.98 -37.78
CA GLY A 254 -4.18 -19.39 -37.51
C GLY A 254 -3.69 -19.67 -36.07
N ARG A 255 -4.58 -20.11 -35.18
CA ARG A 255 -4.21 -20.51 -33.79
C ARG A 255 -3.31 -21.74 -33.71
N ASP A 256 -3.50 -22.70 -34.62
CA ASP A 256 -2.93 -24.05 -34.50
C ASP A 256 -1.91 -24.42 -35.59
N VAL A 257 -1.33 -23.40 -36.22
CA VAL A 257 -0.15 -23.56 -37.07
C VAL A 257 1.05 -23.97 -36.19
N PRO A 258 1.85 -24.99 -36.55
CA PRO A 258 3.18 -25.18 -35.98
C PRO A 258 4.12 -24.09 -36.52
N LEU A 259 4.48 -23.14 -35.65
CA LEU A 259 5.34 -22.00 -35.98
C LEU A 259 6.77 -22.21 -35.47
N THR A 260 7.75 -21.88 -36.31
CA THR A 260 9.15 -21.69 -35.89
C THR A 260 9.29 -20.38 -35.10
N ALA A 261 10.41 -20.22 -34.37
CA ALA A 261 10.65 -19.01 -33.57
C ALA A 261 10.63 -17.71 -34.40
N GLU A 262 11.19 -17.73 -35.62
CA GLU A 262 11.20 -16.58 -36.52
C GLU A 262 9.81 -16.25 -37.06
N GLU A 263 9.03 -17.25 -37.51
CA GLU A 263 7.64 -17.04 -37.92
C GLU A 263 6.81 -16.47 -36.77
N MET A 264 7.01 -16.99 -35.55
CA MET A 264 6.31 -16.53 -34.35
C MET A 264 6.64 -15.07 -33.99
N GLU A 265 7.89 -14.61 -34.13
CA GLU A 265 8.19 -13.16 -33.96
C GLU A 265 7.48 -12.30 -35.00
N ILE A 266 7.44 -12.72 -36.28
CA ILE A 266 6.75 -12.00 -37.36
C ILE A 266 5.24 -11.92 -37.10
N VAL A 267 4.61 -13.01 -36.63
CA VAL A 267 3.18 -13.04 -36.25
C VAL A 267 2.91 -12.03 -35.13
N VAL A 268 3.72 -12.07 -34.07
CA VAL A 268 3.58 -11.20 -32.89
C VAL A 268 3.75 -9.74 -33.28
N GLU A 269 4.80 -9.39 -34.03
CA GLU A 269 5.01 -8.00 -34.49
C GLU A 269 3.84 -7.51 -35.35
N LYS A 270 3.35 -8.34 -36.28
CA LYS A 270 2.21 -7.97 -37.14
C LYS A 270 0.96 -7.68 -36.32
N VAL A 271 0.60 -8.53 -35.36
CA VAL A 271 -0.56 -8.32 -34.47
C VAL A 271 -0.37 -7.06 -33.62
N LEU A 272 0.82 -6.81 -33.09
CA LEU A 272 1.13 -5.59 -32.33
C LEU A 272 0.97 -4.32 -33.19
N THR A 273 1.34 -4.34 -34.48
CA THR A 273 1.09 -3.19 -35.38
C THR A 273 -0.39 -2.94 -35.67
N MET A 274 -1.27 -3.92 -35.44
CA MET A 274 -2.72 -3.74 -35.63
C MET A 274 -3.39 -3.06 -34.43
N PHE A 275 -2.80 -3.12 -33.23
CA PHE A 275 -3.37 -2.47 -32.03
C PHE A 275 -3.58 -0.94 -32.23
N SER A 276 -2.74 -0.29 -33.04
CA SER A 276 -2.86 1.15 -33.35
C SER A 276 -3.94 1.51 -34.38
N LYS A 277 -4.73 0.52 -34.83
CA LYS A 277 -5.81 0.67 -35.82
C LYS A 277 -7.18 0.20 -35.33
N LEU A 278 -7.25 -0.34 -34.11
CA LEU A 278 -8.43 -0.94 -33.52
C LEU A 278 -9.02 -0.02 -32.45
N ASN A 279 -10.31 -0.16 -32.17
CA ASN A 279 -10.95 0.56 -31.06
C ASN A 279 -10.47 -0.02 -29.73
N LEU A 280 -10.37 0.79 -28.67
CA LEU A 280 -9.80 0.36 -27.39
C LEU A 280 -10.50 -0.90 -26.80
N GLN A 281 -11.80 -1.06 -27.03
CA GLN A 281 -12.58 -2.23 -26.58
C GLN A 281 -12.30 -3.53 -27.37
N GLU A 282 -11.73 -3.44 -28.56
CA GLU A 282 -11.34 -4.59 -29.40
C GLU A 282 -9.96 -5.16 -29.01
N ILE A 283 -9.16 -4.39 -28.26
CA ILE A 283 -7.80 -4.76 -27.88
C ILE A 283 -7.77 -5.89 -26.81
N PRO A 284 -8.58 -5.87 -25.71
CA PRO A 284 -8.57 -6.94 -24.71
C PRO A 284 -8.78 -8.38 -25.25
N PRO A 285 -9.76 -8.67 -26.13
CA PRO A 285 -9.93 -10.02 -26.68
C PRO A 285 -8.80 -10.40 -27.65
N LEU A 286 -8.24 -9.45 -28.41
CA LEU A 286 -7.09 -9.71 -29.28
C LEU A 286 -5.81 -9.99 -28.47
N VAL A 287 -5.57 -9.24 -27.38
CA VAL A 287 -4.49 -9.51 -26.43
C VAL A 287 -4.64 -10.88 -25.79
N TYR A 288 -5.86 -11.31 -25.43
CA TYR A 288 -6.09 -12.67 -24.95
C TYR A 288 -5.65 -13.73 -25.97
N GLN A 289 -5.96 -13.57 -27.27
CA GLN A 289 -5.47 -14.50 -28.29
C GLN A 289 -3.95 -14.46 -28.46
N LEU A 290 -3.33 -13.28 -28.39
CA LEU A 290 -1.87 -13.13 -28.45
C LEU A 290 -1.18 -13.78 -27.25
N LEU A 291 -1.79 -13.74 -26.06
CA LEU A 291 -1.33 -14.43 -24.85
C LEU A 291 -1.46 -15.95 -24.98
N VAL A 292 -2.58 -16.46 -25.52
CA VAL A 292 -2.73 -17.90 -25.83
C VAL A 292 -1.66 -18.35 -26.82
N LEU A 293 -1.41 -17.58 -27.88
CA LEU A 293 -0.33 -17.86 -28.84
C LEU A 293 1.06 -17.84 -28.17
N SER A 294 1.27 -16.94 -27.20
CA SER A 294 2.56 -16.81 -26.49
C SER A 294 2.97 -18.07 -25.71
N SER A 295 2.02 -18.94 -25.32
CA SER A 295 2.33 -20.25 -24.72
C SER A 295 3.14 -21.16 -25.66
N LYS A 296 3.04 -20.94 -26.98
CA LYS A 296 3.78 -21.67 -28.02
C LYS A 296 5.13 -21.01 -28.37
N GLY A 297 5.40 -19.76 -27.96
CA GLY A 297 6.67 -19.07 -28.25
C GLY A 297 6.69 -17.56 -28.01
N SER A 298 7.86 -16.94 -28.17
CA SER A 298 8.10 -15.47 -28.20
C SER A 298 7.48 -14.61 -27.07
N ARG A 299 7.19 -15.22 -25.91
CA ARG A 299 6.61 -14.59 -24.70
C ARG A 299 7.19 -13.21 -24.36
N LYS A 300 8.51 -13.06 -24.42
CA LYS A 300 9.20 -11.79 -24.16
C LYS A 300 8.69 -10.66 -25.08
N ARG A 301 8.62 -10.90 -26.39
CA ARG A 301 8.17 -9.92 -27.40
C ARG A 301 6.70 -9.55 -27.21
N VAL A 302 5.85 -10.52 -26.85
CA VAL A 302 4.43 -10.27 -26.55
C VAL A 302 4.29 -9.32 -25.37
N LEU A 303 4.99 -9.57 -24.26
CA LEU A 303 4.98 -8.71 -23.08
C LEU A 303 5.57 -7.31 -23.38
N GLU A 304 6.75 -7.24 -24.01
CA GLU A 304 7.39 -5.98 -24.38
C GLU A 304 6.51 -5.15 -25.32
N GLY A 305 5.86 -5.78 -26.31
CA GLY A 305 4.97 -5.13 -27.25
C GLY A 305 3.71 -4.54 -26.59
N ILE A 306 3.03 -5.30 -25.74
CA ILE A 306 1.85 -4.82 -25.01
C ILE A 306 2.24 -3.66 -24.07
N ILE A 307 3.33 -3.82 -23.29
CA ILE A 307 3.81 -2.79 -22.37
C ILE A 307 4.22 -1.52 -23.13
N ALA A 308 4.94 -1.64 -24.25
CA ALA A 308 5.36 -0.49 -25.05
C ALA A 308 4.18 0.23 -25.72
N PHE A 309 3.13 -0.50 -26.11
CA PHE A 309 1.90 0.07 -26.67
C PHE A 309 1.15 0.91 -25.62
N PHE A 310 0.87 0.38 -24.43
CA PHE A 310 0.19 1.15 -23.38
C PHE A 310 1.07 2.28 -22.82
N ASN A 311 2.38 2.08 -22.67
CA ASN A 311 3.36 3.14 -22.34
C ASN A 311 3.43 4.27 -23.40
N LYS A 312 2.93 4.03 -24.61
CA LYS A 312 2.75 5.06 -25.64
C LYS A 312 1.39 5.76 -25.51
N LEU A 313 0.30 5.02 -25.30
CA LEU A 313 -1.03 5.61 -25.07
C LEU A 313 -1.07 6.49 -23.81
N ASP A 314 -0.48 6.04 -22.70
CA ASP A 314 -0.30 6.80 -21.46
C ASP A 314 0.28 8.20 -21.72
N LYS A 315 1.26 8.31 -22.63
CA LYS A 315 1.93 9.56 -22.98
C LYS A 315 1.16 10.43 -23.98
N GLN A 316 0.04 9.95 -24.51
CA GLN A 316 -0.78 10.65 -25.51
C GLN A 316 -2.10 11.16 -24.94
N HIS A 317 -2.61 10.58 -23.84
CA HIS A 317 -3.83 11.01 -23.17
C HIS A 317 -3.54 11.94 -21.99
N SER A 318 -4.19 13.12 -21.97
CA SER A 318 -4.24 14.00 -20.79
C SER A 318 -5.17 13.42 -19.71
N GLU A 319 -4.96 13.79 -18.44
CA GLU A 319 -5.62 13.15 -17.27
C GLU A 319 -7.17 13.13 -17.39
N GLU A 320 -7.79 14.15 -18.00
CA GLU A 320 -9.23 14.45 -17.92
C GLU A 320 -10.17 13.56 -18.76
N HIS A 321 -9.67 12.77 -19.73
CA HIS A 321 -10.48 11.92 -20.61
C HIS A 321 -9.98 10.46 -20.67
N SER A 322 -9.48 9.95 -19.55
CA SER A 322 -8.73 8.68 -19.49
C SER A 322 -9.55 7.43 -19.11
N GLY A 323 -10.80 7.57 -18.64
CA GLY A 323 -11.54 6.49 -17.97
C GLY A 323 -11.71 5.18 -18.77
N GLU A 324 -12.01 5.26 -20.07
CA GLU A 324 -12.15 4.06 -20.92
C GLU A 324 -10.81 3.33 -21.12
N LEU A 325 -9.73 4.08 -21.34
CA LEU A 325 -8.37 3.54 -21.44
C LEU A 325 -7.98 2.80 -20.17
N ARG A 326 -8.25 3.40 -19.00
CA ARG A 326 -7.96 2.83 -17.68
C ARG A 326 -8.75 1.54 -17.42
N HIS A 327 -10.00 1.45 -17.88
CA HIS A 327 -10.79 0.21 -17.78
C HIS A 327 -10.27 -0.91 -18.71
N VAL A 328 -9.88 -0.55 -19.94
CA VAL A 328 -9.27 -1.46 -20.92
C VAL A 328 -7.92 -2.00 -20.43
N GLU A 329 -7.09 -1.15 -19.82
CA GLU A 329 -5.83 -1.53 -19.18
C GLU A 329 -6.04 -2.53 -18.04
N GLY A 330 -6.99 -2.27 -17.13
CA GLY A 330 -7.33 -3.20 -16.05
C GLY A 330 -7.79 -4.57 -16.57
N THR A 331 -8.60 -4.59 -17.64
CA THR A 331 -9.03 -5.83 -18.30
C THR A 331 -7.84 -6.58 -18.91
N ILE A 332 -6.91 -5.87 -19.54
CA ILE A 332 -5.70 -6.46 -20.14
C ILE A 332 -4.72 -6.96 -19.08
N ILE A 333 -4.55 -6.24 -17.97
CA ILE A 333 -3.77 -6.70 -16.81
C ILE A 333 -4.36 -8.02 -16.28
N LEU A 334 -5.68 -8.09 -16.10
CA LEU A 334 -6.36 -9.34 -15.70
C LEU A 334 -6.15 -10.48 -16.69
N HIS A 335 -6.20 -10.23 -18.01
CA HIS A 335 -5.89 -11.23 -19.03
C HIS A 335 -4.43 -11.73 -18.95
N ILE A 336 -3.45 -10.83 -18.76
CA ILE A 336 -2.03 -11.22 -18.61
C ILE A 336 -1.81 -12.00 -17.32
N VAL A 337 -2.39 -11.57 -16.20
CA VAL A 337 -2.29 -12.25 -14.89
C VAL A 337 -2.94 -13.63 -14.93
N PHE A 338 -4.08 -13.78 -15.60
CA PHE A 338 -4.70 -15.09 -15.86
C PHE A 338 -3.81 -15.98 -16.73
N ALA A 339 -3.21 -15.43 -17.80
CA ALA A 339 -2.26 -16.17 -18.62
C ALA A 339 -1.01 -16.60 -17.84
N ILE A 340 -0.49 -15.79 -16.91
CA ILE A 340 0.62 -16.14 -16.01
C ILE A 340 0.23 -17.22 -14.98
N LYS A 341 -1.03 -17.24 -14.55
CA LYS A 341 -1.56 -18.29 -13.66
C LYS A 341 -1.59 -19.66 -14.36
N LEU A 342 -1.77 -19.69 -15.68
CA LEU A 342 -1.71 -20.90 -16.51
C LEU A 342 -0.27 -21.24 -16.96
N ASP A 343 0.49 -20.25 -17.44
CA ASP A 343 1.87 -20.41 -17.92
C ASP A 343 2.87 -19.65 -17.03
N CYS A 344 3.54 -20.40 -16.16
CA CYS A 344 4.57 -19.88 -15.27
C CYS A 344 5.84 -19.38 -15.98
N GLU A 345 6.05 -19.69 -17.28
CA GLU A 345 7.15 -19.13 -18.07
C GLU A 345 6.88 -17.71 -18.53
N LEU A 346 5.62 -17.38 -18.81
CA LEU A 346 5.22 -16.00 -19.08
C LEU A 346 5.52 -15.10 -17.88
N GLY A 347 5.23 -15.58 -16.66
CA GLY A 347 5.61 -14.89 -15.43
C GLY A 347 7.13 -14.83 -15.20
N ARG A 348 7.89 -15.88 -15.58
CA ARG A 348 9.37 -15.85 -15.52
C ARG A 348 9.96 -14.80 -16.47
N GLU A 349 9.44 -14.65 -17.69
CA GLU A 349 9.86 -13.59 -18.62
C GLU A 349 9.48 -12.19 -18.11
N LEU A 350 8.27 -12.01 -17.56
CA LEU A 350 7.85 -10.74 -16.96
C LEU A 350 8.80 -10.29 -15.83
N LEU A 351 9.24 -11.20 -14.95
CA LEU A 351 10.25 -10.91 -13.93
C LEU A 351 11.64 -10.55 -14.52
N LYS A 352 12.02 -11.09 -15.69
CA LYS A 352 13.26 -10.72 -16.37
C LYS A 352 13.21 -9.29 -16.91
N LEU A 353 12.05 -8.84 -17.44
CA LEU A 353 11.86 -7.46 -17.88
C LEU A 353 12.06 -6.47 -16.72
N LEU A 354 11.50 -6.76 -15.53
CA LEU A 354 11.71 -5.94 -14.33
C LEU A 354 13.17 -5.91 -13.88
N LYS A 355 13.90 -7.02 -14.00
CA LYS A 355 15.34 -7.10 -13.68
C LYS A 355 16.20 -6.33 -14.69
N ALA A 356 15.86 -6.32 -15.98
CA ALA A 356 16.58 -5.54 -16.98
C ALA A 356 16.53 -4.02 -16.68
N GLY A 357 15.36 -3.51 -16.25
CA GLY A 357 15.22 -2.12 -15.79
C GLY A 357 16.11 -1.77 -14.58
N GLN A 358 16.49 -2.74 -13.74
CA GLN A 358 17.46 -2.52 -12.66
C GLN A 358 18.90 -2.32 -13.16
N GLN A 359 19.23 -2.73 -14.40
CA GLN A 359 20.61 -2.70 -14.92
C GLN A 359 20.94 -1.43 -15.73
N GLY A 360 19.97 -0.83 -16.44
CA GLY A 360 20.18 0.48 -17.10
C GLY A 360 19.00 0.99 -17.91
N ASP A 361 18.25 0.08 -18.53
CA ASP A 361 17.22 0.35 -19.54
C ASP A 361 15.85 0.75 -18.93
N PHE A 362 15.88 1.74 -18.02
CA PHE A 362 14.68 2.30 -17.39
C PHE A 362 13.67 2.92 -18.37
N SER A 363 14.08 3.27 -19.59
CA SER A 363 13.35 4.21 -20.45
C SER A 363 12.23 3.61 -21.32
N SER A 364 12.26 2.30 -21.59
CA SER A 364 11.27 1.64 -22.47
C SER A 364 10.25 0.78 -21.71
N ASN A 365 10.70 0.01 -20.71
CA ASN A 365 9.93 -1.12 -20.16
C ASN A 365 9.31 -0.86 -18.77
N ILE A 366 9.54 0.31 -18.16
CA ILE A 366 8.96 0.70 -16.88
C ILE A 366 8.08 1.95 -17.05
N CYS A 367 6.80 1.79 -16.75
CA CYS A 367 5.71 2.76 -16.86
C CYS A 367 4.59 2.44 -15.86
N PRO A 368 3.59 3.32 -15.66
CA PRO A 368 2.43 3.07 -14.81
C PRO A 368 1.74 1.74 -15.12
N PHE A 369 1.38 1.47 -16.38
CA PHE A 369 0.80 0.19 -16.82
C PHE A 369 1.64 -1.04 -16.39
N SER A 370 2.96 -1.00 -16.56
CA SER A 370 3.83 -2.11 -16.15
C SER A 370 3.84 -2.31 -14.63
N ILE A 371 3.81 -1.22 -13.85
CA ILE A 371 3.82 -1.26 -12.38
C ILE A 371 2.48 -1.80 -11.86
N ALA A 372 1.37 -1.36 -12.46
CA ALA A 372 0.03 -1.91 -12.24
C ALA A 372 -0.01 -3.43 -12.53
N LEU A 373 0.58 -3.89 -13.64
CA LEU A 373 0.72 -5.31 -13.97
C LEU A 373 1.54 -6.08 -12.93
N PHE A 374 2.72 -5.58 -12.52
CA PHE A 374 3.53 -6.24 -11.48
C PHE A 374 2.78 -6.34 -10.15
N LEU A 375 2.08 -5.28 -9.74
CA LEU A 375 1.27 -5.27 -8.52
C LEU A 375 0.08 -6.24 -8.59
N SER A 376 -0.54 -6.43 -9.76
CA SER A 376 -1.61 -7.43 -9.90
C SER A 376 -1.09 -8.88 -9.91
N VAL A 377 0.17 -9.12 -10.30
CA VAL A 377 0.79 -10.45 -10.28
C VAL A 377 1.06 -10.94 -8.84
N THR A 378 1.16 -10.05 -7.85
CA THR A 378 1.38 -10.46 -6.45
C THR A 378 0.22 -11.28 -5.89
N ARG A 379 -1.00 -11.17 -6.45
CA ARG A 379 -2.15 -12.02 -6.11
C ARG A 379 -1.96 -13.51 -6.46
N ILE A 380 -0.86 -13.88 -7.10
CA ILE A 380 -0.46 -15.27 -7.33
C ILE A 380 0.64 -15.62 -6.32
N GLN A 381 0.26 -16.32 -5.25
CA GLN A 381 1.11 -16.72 -4.11
C GLN A 381 2.55 -17.17 -4.46
N ARG A 382 2.75 -17.87 -5.59
CA ARG A 382 4.08 -18.28 -6.11
C ARG A 382 5.04 -17.13 -6.45
N TYR A 383 4.52 -15.92 -6.64
CA TYR A 383 5.26 -14.68 -6.91
C TYR A 383 5.29 -13.73 -5.71
N GLU A 384 4.63 -14.13 -4.61
CA GLU A 384 4.46 -13.41 -3.34
C GLU A 384 5.32 -14.04 -2.23
N GLU A 385 5.35 -15.37 -2.13
CA GLU A 385 6.04 -16.11 -1.07
C GLU A 385 7.39 -16.72 -1.49
N GLN A 386 8.48 -16.04 -1.14
CA GLN A 386 9.78 -16.69 -0.81
C GLN A 386 10.40 -16.15 0.50
N VAL A 387 9.69 -15.30 1.26
CA VAL A 387 10.26 -14.60 2.43
C VAL A 387 10.37 -15.51 3.66
N PHE A 388 9.37 -16.37 3.90
CA PHE A 388 9.22 -17.14 5.15
C PHE A 388 10.36 -18.14 5.47
N MET A 389 11.18 -18.54 4.50
CA MET A 389 12.31 -19.46 4.72
C MET A 389 13.60 -18.78 5.19
N ASN A 390 13.78 -17.48 4.98
CA ASN A 390 15.02 -16.79 5.32
C ASN A 390 15.08 -16.31 6.78
N ASP A 391 13.95 -15.88 7.34
CA ASP A 391 13.93 -15.26 8.68
C ASP A 391 13.92 -16.29 9.83
N PHE A 392 13.61 -17.58 9.56
CA PHE A 392 13.65 -18.65 10.57
C PHE A 392 14.99 -19.40 10.62
N LEU A 393 15.82 -19.31 9.57
CA LEU A 393 17.13 -19.96 9.49
C LEU A 393 18.27 -18.93 9.64
N VAL A 394 18.45 -18.47 10.88
CA VAL A 394 19.64 -17.72 11.29
C VAL A 394 20.91 -18.54 10.93
N PRO A 395 21.96 -17.93 10.35
CA PRO A 395 23.16 -18.66 9.90
C PRO A 395 23.85 -19.54 10.97
N SER A 396 23.66 -19.22 12.25
CA SER A 396 24.19 -20.01 13.39
C SER A 396 23.59 -21.41 13.54
N VAL A 397 22.47 -21.71 12.88
CA VAL A 397 21.88 -23.06 12.81
C VAL A 397 22.46 -23.83 11.64
N VAL A 398 22.62 -23.19 10.46
CA VAL A 398 23.17 -23.83 9.26
C VAL A 398 24.57 -24.35 9.52
N ASP A 399 25.47 -23.52 10.06
CA ASP A 399 26.85 -23.95 10.37
C ASP A 399 26.91 -25.10 11.39
N LYS A 400 25.94 -25.21 12.31
CA LYS A 400 25.89 -26.31 13.29
C LYS A 400 25.34 -27.60 12.67
N VAL A 401 24.24 -27.51 11.94
CA VAL A 401 23.58 -28.68 11.32
C VAL A 401 24.44 -29.25 10.19
N TYR A 402 25.09 -28.40 9.38
CA TYR A 402 25.98 -28.85 8.30
C TYR A 402 27.20 -29.61 8.87
N ASN A 403 27.82 -29.11 9.93
CA ASN A 403 28.93 -29.81 10.59
C ASN A 403 28.51 -31.11 11.32
N SER A 404 27.26 -31.24 11.77
CA SER A 404 26.75 -32.51 12.31
C SER A 404 26.38 -33.53 11.22
N LEU A 405 25.86 -33.09 10.06
CA LEU A 405 25.45 -34.01 8.98
C LEU A 405 26.61 -34.65 8.22
N VAL A 406 27.79 -34.02 8.21
CA VAL A 406 29.03 -34.60 7.63
C VAL A 406 29.39 -35.96 8.26
N PHE A 407 28.95 -36.24 9.50
CA PHE A 407 29.23 -37.51 10.18
C PHE A 407 28.36 -38.70 9.70
N LEU A 408 27.32 -38.47 8.88
CA LEU A 408 26.38 -39.52 8.42
C LEU A 408 26.60 -39.99 6.98
N LEU A 409 27.54 -39.40 6.23
CA LEU A 409 27.89 -39.86 4.88
C LEU A 409 28.89 -41.03 4.94
N SER A 410 28.40 -42.21 5.34
CA SER A 410 29.18 -43.46 5.36
C SER A 410 28.35 -44.70 4.98
N PHE A 411 27.48 -44.57 3.97
CA PHE A 411 26.90 -45.70 3.23
C PHE A 411 26.87 -45.39 1.73
N PRO A 412 27.32 -46.31 0.86
CA PRO A 412 27.23 -46.17 -0.60
C PRO A 412 25.94 -46.77 -1.18
N GLU A 413 25.76 -46.49 -2.48
CA GLU A 413 24.85 -47.14 -3.45
C GLU A 413 23.38 -46.66 -3.59
N GLN A 414 22.95 -46.71 -4.86
CA GLN A 414 21.58 -46.85 -5.36
C GLN A 414 20.54 -45.76 -5.03
N PHE A 415 20.65 -44.61 -5.73
CA PHE A 415 19.48 -44.04 -6.43
C PHE A 415 19.91 -43.45 -7.79
N HIS A 416 19.21 -43.81 -8.86
CA HIS A 416 19.55 -43.41 -10.22
C HIS A 416 18.87 -42.09 -10.64
N SER A 417 19.69 -41.14 -11.10
CA SER A 417 19.38 -40.13 -12.11
C SER A 417 17.97 -39.50 -12.12
N HIS A 418 17.80 -38.40 -11.36
CA HIS A 418 17.06 -37.23 -11.82
C HIS A 418 18.00 -36.01 -11.81
N PRO A 419 17.96 -35.13 -12.83
CA PRO A 419 18.90 -34.01 -12.90
C PRO A 419 18.59 -32.94 -11.86
N ALA A 420 19.60 -32.55 -11.08
CA ALA A 420 19.52 -31.44 -10.13
C ALA A 420 19.54 -30.09 -10.86
N SER A 421 18.40 -29.70 -11.42
CA SER A 421 18.16 -28.41 -12.08
C SER A 421 16.97 -27.67 -11.46
N SER A 422 17.05 -26.34 -11.44
CA SER A 422 16.03 -25.39 -10.94
C SER A 422 15.75 -25.36 -9.43
N ILE A 423 16.80 -25.25 -8.60
CA ILE A 423 16.73 -24.44 -7.36
C ILE A 423 17.58 -23.18 -7.59
N PHE A 424 16.94 -22.12 -8.09
CA PHE A 424 17.51 -20.77 -8.19
C PHE A 424 16.73 -19.85 -7.24
N PRO A 425 17.38 -19.03 -6.40
CA PRO A 425 16.70 -18.09 -5.52
C PRO A 425 16.18 -16.89 -6.33
N TYR A 426 14.86 -16.78 -6.48
CA TYR A 426 14.23 -15.71 -7.24
C TYR A 426 13.61 -14.66 -6.31
N LYS A 427 14.26 -13.50 -6.20
CA LYS A 427 13.71 -12.30 -5.55
C LYS A 427 12.24 -12.08 -5.95
N ASN A 428 11.40 -11.89 -4.93
CA ASN A 428 9.98 -11.56 -4.99
C ASN A 428 9.71 -10.33 -5.89
N VAL A 429 8.51 -10.24 -6.49
CA VAL A 429 8.04 -9.01 -7.16
C VAL A 429 8.25 -7.79 -6.26
N PHE A 430 7.88 -7.89 -4.98
CA PHE A 430 8.09 -6.82 -4.00
C PHE A 430 9.57 -6.50 -3.77
N ASP A 431 10.48 -7.48 -3.77
CA ASP A 431 11.93 -7.22 -3.67
C ASP A 431 12.48 -6.48 -4.89
N LEU A 432 11.93 -6.78 -6.07
CA LEU A 432 12.34 -6.13 -7.32
C LEU A 432 11.80 -4.70 -7.40
N LEU A 433 10.55 -4.45 -7.01
CA LEU A 433 9.97 -3.10 -6.89
C LEU A 433 10.69 -2.27 -5.81
N LYS A 434 10.91 -2.85 -4.62
CA LYS A 434 11.68 -2.27 -3.51
C LYS A 434 13.08 -1.82 -3.94
N SER A 435 13.81 -2.70 -4.64
CA SER A 435 15.15 -2.40 -5.17
C SER A 435 15.12 -1.37 -6.30
N LEU A 436 14.06 -1.35 -7.13
CA LEU A 436 13.86 -0.38 -8.20
C LEU A 436 13.59 1.03 -7.65
N VAL A 437 12.74 1.15 -6.63
CA VAL A 437 12.44 2.41 -5.93
C VAL A 437 13.70 3.04 -5.35
N ILE A 438 14.51 2.28 -4.59
CA ILE A 438 15.77 2.79 -4.04
C ILE A 438 16.77 3.17 -5.14
N LYS A 439 16.85 2.40 -6.24
CA LYS A 439 17.72 2.78 -7.37
C LYS A 439 17.26 4.09 -7.99
N SER A 440 15.95 4.27 -8.24
CA SER A 440 15.40 5.51 -8.80
C SER A 440 15.72 6.74 -7.94
N PHE A 441 15.61 6.63 -6.60
CA PHE A 441 16.00 7.72 -5.70
C PHE A 441 17.51 8.00 -5.70
N LYS A 442 18.36 6.97 -5.72
CA LYS A 442 19.82 7.14 -5.80
C LYS A 442 20.26 7.76 -7.11
N ASP A 443 19.70 7.32 -8.24
CA ASP A 443 20.01 7.85 -9.57
C ASP A 443 19.58 9.32 -9.68
N LEU A 444 18.41 9.69 -9.14
CA LEU A 444 17.97 11.10 -9.07
C LEU A 444 18.84 11.97 -8.15
N GLN A 445 19.25 11.45 -6.99
CA GLN A 445 20.15 12.17 -6.08
C GLN A 445 21.53 12.41 -6.73
N LEU A 446 22.03 11.43 -7.49
CA LEU A 446 23.29 11.50 -8.24
C LEU A 446 23.19 12.47 -9.45
N LEU A 447 22.03 12.56 -10.11
CA LEU A 447 21.74 13.61 -11.10
C LEU A 447 21.67 15.00 -10.46
N GLN A 448 21.00 15.15 -9.32
CA GLN A 448 20.92 16.44 -8.61
C GLN A 448 22.30 16.92 -8.13
N GLY A 449 23.16 16.00 -7.66
CA GLY A 449 24.51 16.30 -7.21
C GLY A 449 25.54 16.65 -8.30
N SER A 450 25.20 16.54 -9.60
CA SER A 450 26.16 16.79 -10.68
C SER A 450 25.55 17.52 -11.88
N LYS A 451 25.95 18.79 -12.08
CA LYS A 451 25.56 19.59 -13.24
C LYS A 451 26.01 18.98 -14.57
N PHE A 452 27.14 18.28 -14.59
CA PHE A 452 27.64 17.53 -15.74
C PHE A 452 26.64 16.44 -16.18
N LEU A 453 26.11 15.66 -15.22
CA LEU A 453 25.16 14.60 -15.55
C LEU A 453 23.78 15.14 -15.96
N GLN A 454 23.34 16.28 -15.41
CA GLN A 454 22.12 16.97 -15.85
C GLN A 454 22.17 17.44 -17.31
N ASN A 455 23.38 17.69 -17.84
CA ASN A 455 23.57 18.10 -19.24
C ASN A 455 23.64 16.90 -20.20
N LEU A 456 23.97 15.70 -19.71
CA LEU A 456 24.10 14.46 -20.51
C LEU A 456 22.88 13.54 -20.42
N VAL A 457 22.16 13.55 -19.30
CA VAL A 457 21.02 12.67 -19.04
C VAL A 457 19.77 13.52 -18.85
N PRO A 458 18.79 13.48 -19.79
CA PRO A 458 17.54 14.20 -19.62
C PRO A 458 16.80 13.71 -18.38
N HIS A 459 16.04 14.61 -17.74
CA HIS A 459 15.41 14.34 -16.45
C HIS A 459 14.44 13.17 -16.55
N ARG A 460 14.73 12.07 -15.84
CA ARG A 460 13.93 10.84 -15.90
C ARG A 460 12.73 10.93 -14.95
N CYS A 461 11.56 10.51 -15.42
CA CYS A 461 10.38 10.33 -14.57
C CYS A 461 10.72 9.38 -13.40
N CYS A 462 10.32 9.75 -12.18
CA CYS A 462 10.65 8.97 -10.99
C CYS A 462 9.73 7.75 -10.88
N VAL A 463 10.26 6.60 -10.45
CA VAL A 463 9.42 5.43 -10.12
C VAL A 463 8.44 5.77 -8.98
N SER A 464 8.83 6.69 -8.09
CA SER A 464 7.94 7.25 -7.05
C SER A 464 6.71 7.97 -7.61
N THR A 465 6.82 8.69 -8.74
CA THR A 465 5.66 9.37 -9.33
C THR A 465 4.81 8.38 -10.11
N MET A 466 5.43 7.43 -10.83
CA MET A 466 4.69 6.37 -11.54
C MET A 466 3.86 5.49 -10.59
N ILE A 467 4.35 5.15 -9.40
CA ILE A 467 3.58 4.35 -8.43
C ILE A 467 2.39 5.16 -7.89
N LEU A 468 2.57 6.45 -7.58
CA LEU A 468 1.48 7.32 -7.13
C LEU A 468 0.46 7.61 -8.26
N GLU A 469 0.91 7.59 -9.52
CA GLU A 469 0.05 7.63 -10.70
C GLU A 469 -0.77 6.33 -10.85
N VAL A 470 -0.19 5.15 -10.58
CA VAL A 470 -0.96 3.89 -10.48
C VAL A 470 -2.00 3.95 -9.36
N VAL A 471 -1.68 4.56 -8.20
CA VAL A 471 -2.67 4.79 -7.14
C VAL A 471 -3.82 5.69 -7.63
N LYS A 472 -3.54 6.83 -8.27
CA LYS A 472 -4.58 7.68 -8.91
C LYS A 472 -5.41 6.90 -9.94
N ASN A 473 -4.75 6.17 -10.84
CA ASN A 473 -5.39 5.43 -11.93
C ASN A 473 -6.30 4.31 -11.43
N SER A 474 -6.02 3.75 -10.24
CA SER A 474 -6.74 2.61 -9.68
C SER A 474 -8.22 2.85 -9.31
N VAL A 475 -8.67 4.11 -9.32
CA VAL A 475 -10.09 4.52 -9.16
C VAL A 475 -11.02 3.73 -10.11
N HIS A 476 -10.54 3.35 -11.29
CA HIS A 476 -11.31 2.70 -12.36
C HIS A 476 -11.52 1.19 -12.15
N SER A 477 -11.92 0.80 -10.93
CA SER A 477 -12.14 -0.59 -10.50
C SER A 477 -10.91 -1.50 -10.64
N TRP A 478 -9.73 -1.01 -10.26
CA TRP A 478 -8.50 -1.81 -10.23
C TRP A 478 -8.34 -2.59 -8.91
N ASP A 479 -9.40 -3.25 -8.47
CA ASP A 479 -9.46 -4.02 -7.20
C ASP A 479 -8.42 -5.16 -7.15
N HIS A 480 -7.92 -5.55 -8.31
CA HIS A 480 -6.85 -6.53 -8.49
C HIS A 480 -5.44 -5.99 -8.18
N ILE A 481 -5.30 -4.69 -7.87
CA ILE A 481 -4.02 -4.00 -7.60
C ILE A 481 -3.96 -3.43 -6.17
N THR A 482 -5.11 -3.15 -5.53
CA THR A 482 -5.19 -2.50 -4.20
C THR A 482 -4.44 -3.28 -3.12
N GLN A 483 -4.62 -4.59 -3.02
CA GLN A 483 -3.89 -5.46 -2.09
C GLN A 483 -2.36 -5.35 -2.29
N GLY A 484 -1.89 -5.37 -3.54
CA GLY A 484 -0.48 -5.22 -3.87
C GLY A 484 0.09 -3.83 -3.54
N LEU A 485 -0.72 -2.77 -3.68
CA LEU A 485 -0.35 -1.40 -3.27
C LEU A 485 -0.21 -1.30 -1.75
N VAL A 486 -1.14 -1.87 -0.98
CA VAL A 486 -1.11 -1.88 0.48
C VAL A 486 0.14 -2.63 0.98
N GLU A 487 0.38 -3.83 0.48
CA GLU A 487 1.54 -4.63 0.90
C GLU A 487 2.87 -3.99 0.47
N LEU A 488 2.97 -3.42 -0.75
CA LEU A 488 4.15 -2.63 -1.13
C LEU A 488 4.36 -1.42 -0.21
N GLY A 489 3.29 -0.72 0.16
CA GLY A 489 3.32 0.42 1.06
C GLY A 489 3.90 0.06 2.42
N PHE A 490 3.40 -1.02 3.03
CA PHE A 490 3.94 -1.55 4.29
C PHE A 490 5.36 -2.09 4.15
N ILE A 491 5.69 -2.85 3.10
CA ILE A 491 7.05 -3.35 2.84
C ILE A 491 8.06 -2.20 2.74
N LEU A 492 7.70 -1.07 2.11
CA LEU A 492 8.57 0.10 2.02
C LEU A 492 8.80 0.79 3.37
N MET A 493 7.75 0.95 4.19
CA MET A 493 7.87 1.48 5.55
C MET A 493 8.67 0.53 6.46
N ASP A 494 8.37 -0.76 6.44
CA ASP A 494 9.04 -1.79 7.24
C ASP A 494 10.53 -1.94 6.86
N SER A 495 10.85 -1.84 5.56
CA SER A 495 12.23 -1.95 5.07
C SER A 495 13.07 -0.71 5.37
N TYR A 496 12.51 0.50 5.21
CA TYR A 496 13.25 1.77 5.18
C TYR A 496 12.89 2.78 6.27
N GLY A 497 11.96 2.43 7.16
CA GLY A 497 11.66 3.20 8.35
C GLY A 497 12.90 3.47 9.22
N PRO A 498 12.88 4.54 10.05
CA PRO A 498 13.95 4.82 11.00
C PRO A 498 14.19 3.59 11.89
N LYS A 499 15.44 3.16 12.00
CA LYS A 499 15.86 2.02 12.86
C LYS A 499 16.62 2.59 14.06
N LYS A 500 16.51 1.95 15.23
CA LYS A 500 17.23 2.42 16.42
C LYS A 500 18.73 2.39 16.15
N ILE A 501 19.42 3.49 16.46
CA ILE A 501 20.88 3.53 16.55
C ILE A 501 21.20 2.82 17.86
N LEU A 502 21.60 1.55 17.77
CA LEU A 502 22.04 0.79 18.93
C LEU A 502 23.51 1.13 19.21
N ASP A 503 23.80 1.37 20.50
CA ASP A 503 25.08 1.77 21.08
C ASP A 503 25.69 3.10 20.60
N GLY A 504 26.06 3.94 21.57
CA GLY A 504 26.61 5.28 21.37
C GLY A 504 28.08 5.29 20.95
N LYS A 505 28.42 4.66 19.81
CA LYS A 505 29.75 4.76 19.20
C LYS A 505 29.70 5.50 17.86
N THR A 506 30.61 6.46 17.74
CA THR A 506 30.97 7.20 16.52
C THR A 506 29.80 7.85 15.77
N ILE A 507 29.65 9.16 16.01
CA ILE A 507 29.25 10.09 14.95
C ILE A 507 30.40 10.13 13.93
N GLU A 508 30.51 9.09 13.11
CA GLU A 508 30.89 9.28 11.72
C GLU A 508 29.59 9.65 11.00
N ALA A 509 29.33 10.92 10.71
CA ALA A 509 29.97 11.67 9.61
C ALA A 509 29.80 11.01 8.22
N SER A 510 29.17 9.84 8.15
CA SER A 510 28.48 9.30 6.99
C SER A 510 27.36 10.27 6.59
N SER A 511 27.70 11.16 5.67
CA SER A 511 26.90 12.34 5.27
C SER A 511 25.39 12.08 5.15
N GLY A 512 24.59 13.08 5.54
CA GLY A 512 23.11 12.99 5.55
C GLY A 512 22.49 12.56 4.22
N LEU A 513 23.20 12.81 3.11
CA LEU A 513 22.93 12.28 1.77
C LEU A 513 22.57 10.78 1.78
N SER A 514 23.29 9.96 2.54
CA SER A 514 23.12 8.50 2.59
C SER A 514 21.76 8.05 3.14
N ARG A 515 21.12 8.85 4.02
CA ARG A 515 19.81 8.53 4.61
C ARG A 515 18.64 8.95 3.72
N MET A 516 18.84 9.92 2.80
CA MET A 516 17.76 10.48 1.99
C MET A 516 17.01 9.43 1.15
N PRO A 517 17.64 8.50 0.39
CA PRO A 517 16.90 7.52 -0.41
C PRO A 517 16.00 6.60 0.42
N ASN A 518 16.44 6.23 1.63
CA ASN A 518 15.65 5.41 2.55
C ASN A 518 14.47 6.21 3.13
N GLN A 519 14.70 7.47 3.52
CA GLN A 519 13.64 8.37 3.98
C GLN A 519 12.60 8.65 2.89
N HIS A 520 13.03 8.85 1.64
CA HIS A 520 12.12 9.00 0.49
C HIS A 520 11.35 7.71 0.19
N ALA A 521 11.96 6.52 0.31
CA ALA A 521 11.26 5.25 0.15
C ALA A 521 10.25 4.96 1.27
N CYS A 522 10.59 5.26 2.53
CA CYS A 522 9.64 5.17 3.65
C CYS A 522 8.47 6.15 3.47
N LYS A 523 8.74 7.40 3.10
CA LYS A 523 7.71 8.41 2.79
C LYS A 523 6.86 8.01 1.59
N LEU A 524 7.43 7.36 0.57
CA LEU A 524 6.66 6.81 -0.54
C LEU A 524 5.72 5.69 -0.05
N GLY A 525 6.18 4.79 0.81
CA GLY A 525 5.32 3.76 1.43
C GLY A 525 4.13 4.36 2.18
N ALA A 526 4.39 5.38 3.02
CA ALA A 526 3.34 6.12 3.73
C ALA A 526 2.39 6.86 2.78
N ASN A 527 2.91 7.50 1.72
CA ASN A 527 2.09 8.17 0.70
C ASN A 527 1.21 7.18 -0.07
N ILE A 528 1.72 5.99 -0.43
CA ILE A 528 0.93 4.94 -1.09
C ILE A 528 -0.23 4.53 -0.20
N LEU A 529 0.02 4.20 1.07
CA LEU A 529 -1.03 3.82 2.02
C LEU A 529 -2.05 4.96 2.21
N LEU A 530 -1.60 6.20 2.35
CA LEU A 530 -2.47 7.36 2.53
C LEU A 530 -3.36 7.64 1.31
N GLU A 531 -2.78 7.70 0.10
CA GLU A 531 -3.59 7.97 -1.11
C GLU A 531 -4.51 6.79 -1.47
N THR A 532 -4.07 5.55 -1.26
CA THR A 532 -4.94 4.38 -1.50
C THR A 532 -6.09 4.31 -0.47
N PHE A 533 -5.86 4.67 0.79
CA PHE A 533 -6.91 4.83 1.82
C PHE A 533 -7.96 5.90 1.46
N LYS A 534 -7.53 7.03 0.88
CA LYS A 534 -8.46 8.08 0.45
C LYS A 534 -9.42 7.57 -0.62
N ILE A 535 -8.87 6.93 -1.65
CA ILE A 535 -9.60 6.46 -2.84
C ILE A 535 -10.51 5.26 -2.53
N HIS A 536 -9.95 4.20 -1.92
CA HIS A 536 -10.61 2.89 -1.87
C HIS A 536 -11.27 2.63 -0.52
N GLU A 537 -12.60 2.61 -0.50
CA GLU A 537 -13.35 2.52 0.77
C GLU A 537 -13.18 1.16 1.46
N MET A 538 -13.18 0.06 0.69
CA MET A 538 -13.18 -1.32 1.21
C MET A 538 -11.91 -1.67 2.02
N ILE A 539 -10.77 -1.10 1.67
CA ILE A 539 -9.47 -1.39 2.32
C ILE A 539 -9.17 -0.46 3.51
N ARG A 540 -10.01 0.53 3.79
CA ARG A 540 -9.74 1.54 4.85
C ARG A 540 -9.56 0.91 6.22
N GLN A 541 -10.40 -0.08 6.54
CA GLN A 541 -10.28 -0.85 7.77
C GLN A 541 -8.98 -1.66 7.79
N GLU A 542 -8.66 -2.38 6.72
CA GLU A 542 -7.44 -3.20 6.63
C GLU A 542 -6.17 -2.37 6.84
N ILE A 543 -6.04 -1.22 6.14
CA ILE A 543 -4.90 -0.30 6.30
C ILE A 543 -4.81 0.19 7.75
N LEU A 544 -5.94 0.57 8.37
CA LEU A 544 -5.95 1.04 9.76
C LEU A 544 -5.53 -0.07 10.74
N GLU A 545 -6.07 -1.28 10.58
CA GLU A 545 -5.69 -2.45 11.40
C GLU A 545 -4.20 -2.79 11.23
N GLN A 546 -3.69 -2.83 10.00
CA GLN A 546 -2.29 -3.10 9.72
C GLN A 546 -1.34 -2.01 10.26
N VAL A 547 -1.76 -0.74 10.35
CA VAL A 547 -1.02 0.33 11.04
C VAL A 547 -1.08 0.14 12.57
N LEU A 548 -2.27 -0.01 13.16
CA LEU A 548 -2.46 -0.14 14.60
C LEU A 548 -1.74 -1.37 15.17
N ASN A 549 -1.83 -2.51 14.48
CA ASN A 549 -1.12 -3.73 14.85
C ASN A 549 0.41 -3.53 14.85
N ARG A 550 0.97 -2.78 13.88
CA ARG A 550 2.40 -2.41 13.86
C ARG A 550 2.78 -1.43 14.98
N VAL A 551 1.87 -0.54 15.38
CA VAL A 551 2.06 0.38 16.53
C VAL A 551 2.06 -0.36 17.86
N VAL A 552 1.19 -1.35 18.05
CA VAL A 552 1.09 -2.12 19.31
C VAL A 552 2.23 -3.13 19.47
N THR A 553 2.57 -3.86 18.40
CA THR A 553 3.49 -5.02 18.51
C THR A 553 4.98 -4.65 18.55
N ARG A 554 5.40 -3.50 18.03
CA ARG A 554 6.81 -3.19 17.74
C ARG A 554 7.55 -2.38 18.82
N GLY A 555 7.38 -2.73 20.10
CA GLY A 555 8.00 -2.00 21.23
C GLY A 555 9.53 -1.82 21.18
N SER A 556 10.26 -2.60 20.36
CA SER A 556 11.71 -2.51 20.21
C SER A 556 12.21 -1.53 19.14
N SER A 557 11.41 -1.11 18.15
CA SER A 557 11.84 -0.25 17.02
C SER A 557 11.19 1.15 17.03
N PRO A 558 11.68 2.13 16.24
CA PRO A 558 11.11 3.48 16.20
C PRO A 558 9.79 3.54 15.43
N ILE A 559 8.68 3.71 16.14
CA ILE A 559 7.32 3.61 15.58
C ILE A 559 6.84 4.92 14.92
N THR A 560 7.55 6.05 15.10
CA THR A 560 7.12 7.41 14.71
C THR A 560 6.46 7.50 13.33
N HIS A 561 7.11 7.01 12.28
CA HIS A 561 6.59 6.99 10.92
C HIS A 561 5.21 6.31 10.73
N PHE A 562 4.85 5.32 11.56
CA PHE A 562 3.49 4.74 11.58
C PHE A 562 2.48 5.60 12.33
N ILE A 563 2.92 6.30 13.38
CA ILE A 563 2.11 7.28 14.11
C ILE A 563 1.84 8.51 13.22
N ASP A 564 2.83 8.94 12.43
CA ASP A 564 2.69 10.01 11.44
C ASP A 564 1.67 9.62 10.36
N LEU A 565 1.74 8.39 9.83
CA LEU A 565 0.74 7.87 8.89
C LEU A 565 -0.66 7.79 9.54
N LEU A 566 -0.77 7.25 10.76
CA LEU A 566 -2.03 7.18 11.50
C LEU A 566 -2.65 8.57 11.72
N SER A 567 -1.83 9.57 12.06
CA SER A 567 -2.24 10.96 12.22
C SER A 567 -2.77 11.54 10.90
N ASN A 568 -2.09 11.29 9.78
CA ASN A 568 -2.54 11.75 8.45
C ASN A 568 -3.85 11.07 8.01
N ILE A 569 -4.01 9.77 8.28
CA ILE A 569 -5.25 9.02 8.03
C ILE A 569 -6.41 9.60 8.86
N ILE A 570 -6.19 9.86 10.14
CA ILE A 570 -7.19 10.40 11.06
C ILE A 570 -7.56 11.86 10.72
N MET A 571 -6.59 12.68 10.31
CA MET A 571 -6.80 14.06 9.89
C MET A 571 -7.55 14.18 8.55
N TYR A 572 -7.45 13.18 7.66
CA TYR A 572 -8.14 13.22 6.37
C TYR A 572 -9.67 13.14 6.50
N SER A 573 -10.19 12.19 7.29
CA SER A 573 -11.63 12.11 7.58
C SER A 573 -11.91 11.39 8.91
N PRO A 574 -12.04 12.12 10.04
CA PRO A 574 -12.34 11.52 11.34
C PRO A 574 -13.77 10.97 11.42
N LEU A 575 -14.67 11.34 10.50
CA LEU A 575 -16.03 10.82 10.41
C LEU A 575 -16.06 9.41 9.81
N VAL A 576 -15.31 9.17 8.72
CA VAL A 576 -15.23 7.85 8.07
C VAL A 576 -14.68 6.78 9.04
N LEU A 577 -13.81 7.17 9.97
CA LEU A 577 -13.20 6.29 10.96
C LEU A 577 -14.09 5.94 12.16
N GLN A 578 -15.33 6.47 12.22
CA GLN A 578 -16.30 6.04 13.25
C GLN A 578 -16.71 4.58 13.11
N SER A 579 -16.75 4.04 11.88
CA SER A 579 -17.03 2.61 11.64
C SER A 579 -15.90 1.71 12.17
N CYS A 580 -14.65 2.14 12.07
CA CYS A 580 -13.47 1.44 12.57
C CYS A 580 -13.19 1.69 14.07
N SER A 581 -14.15 2.24 14.82
CA SER A 581 -13.96 2.66 16.22
C SER A 581 -13.64 1.52 17.19
N SER A 582 -14.03 0.29 16.88
CA SER A 582 -13.68 -0.93 17.64
C SER A 582 -12.16 -1.09 17.76
N LYS A 583 -11.43 -1.15 16.64
CA LYS A 583 -9.98 -1.38 16.64
C LYS A 583 -9.19 -0.25 17.32
N VAL A 584 -9.63 0.99 17.14
CA VAL A 584 -9.04 2.15 17.83
C VAL A 584 -9.25 2.01 19.34
N THR A 585 -10.39 1.49 19.78
CA THR A 585 -10.69 1.27 21.20
C THR A 585 -9.91 0.07 21.78
N GLU A 586 -9.82 -1.05 21.06
CA GLU A 586 -8.96 -2.20 21.44
C GLU A 586 -7.49 -1.77 21.61
N THR A 587 -7.00 -0.86 20.75
CA THR A 587 -5.64 -0.31 20.84
C THR A 587 -5.40 0.38 22.20
N PHE A 588 -6.44 0.92 22.84
CA PHE A 588 -6.29 1.56 24.15
C PHE A 588 -5.96 0.57 25.26
N ASP A 589 -6.52 -0.65 25.28
CA ASP A 589 -6.24 -1.63 26.33
C ASP A 589 -4.75 -2.04 26.39
N TYR A 590 -4.00 -1.82 25.30
CA TYR A 590 -2.55 -2.04 25.25
C TYR A 590 -1.70 -0.85 25.75
N LEU A 591 -2.27 0.34 25.98
CA LEU A 591 -1.52 1.57 26.31
C LEU A 591 -0.58 1.44 27.52
N SER A 592 -0.94 0.63 28.51
CA SER A 592 -0.13 0.38 29.72
C SER A 592 1.13 -0.46 29.46
N PHE A 593 1.24 -1.09 28.28
CA PHE A 593 2.39 -1.90 27.87
C PHE A 593 3.28 -1.20 26.81
N LEU A 594 2.84 -0.05 26.28
CA LEU A 594 3.56 0.69 25.24
C LEU A 594 4.55 1.71 25.84
N PRO A 595 5.68 2.00 25.17
CA PRO A 595 6.60 3.06 25.60
C PRO A 595 5.93 4.43 25.61
N LEU A 596 6.25 5.27 26.61
CA LEU A 596 5.65 6.61 26.80
C LEU A 596 5.65 7.48 25.53
N GLN A 597 6.72 7.45 24.74
CA GLN A 597 6.81 8.17 23.46
C GLN A 597 5.79 7.68 22.41
N THR A 598 5.55 6.36 22.37
CA THR A 598 4.55 5.74 21.49
C THR A 598 3.15 6.15 21.94
N VAL A 599 2.87 6.13 23.24
CA VAL A 599 1.59 6.56 23.82
C VAL A 599 1.32 8.04 23.55
N GLN A 600 2.30 8.93 23.81
CA GLN A 600 2.16 10.37 23.53
C GLN A 600 1.90 10.65 22.05
N GLY A 601 2.59 9.93 21.14
CA GLY A 601 2.36 10.06 19.70
C GLY A 601 0.97 9.57 19.28
N LEU A 602 0.58 8.37 19.71
CA LEU A 602 -0.73 7.77 19.43
C LEU A 602 -1.88 8.65 19.93
N LEU A 603 -1.79 9.17 21.16
CA LEU A 603 -2.81 10.05 21.73
C LEU A 603 -2.90 11.41 21.03
N LYS A 604 -1.77 11.99 20.60
CA LYS A 604 -1.74 13.18 19.72
C LYS A 604 -2.41 12.89 18.36
N ALA A 605 -2.13 11.73 17.75
CA ALA A 605 -2.71 11.32 16.46
C ALA A 605 -4.23 11.05 16.53
N VAL A 606 -4.71 10.45 17.64
CA VAL A 606 -6.13 10.09 17.86
C VAL A 606 -6.98 11.28 18.35
N GLN A 607 -6.35 12.40 18.73
CA GLN A 607 -7.01 13.62 19.22
C GLN A 607 -8.20 14.11 18.36
N PRO A 608 -8.20 14.05 17.01
CA PRO A 608 -9.37 14.42 16.20
C PRO A 608 -10.56 13.48 16.40
N LEU A 609 -10.35 12.16 16.53
CA LEU A 609 -11.43 11.20 16.78
C LEU A 609 -12.10 11.45 18.15
N LEU A 610 -11.31 11.78 19.18
CA LEU A 610 -11.80 12.10 20.52
C LEU A 610 -12.72 13.34 20.56
N LYS A 611 -12.60 14.24 19.57
CA LYS A 611 -13.49 15.40 19.43
C LYS A 611 -14.84 15.07 18.78
N VAL A 612 -14.89 14.00 17.99
CA VAL A 612 -16.06 13.62 17.18
C VAL A 612 -16.84 12.45 17.80
N SER A 613 -16.17 11.53 18.50
CA SER A 613 -16.79 10.36 19.12
C SER A 613 -16.69 10.38 20.64
N LEU A 614 -17.85 10.47 21.29
CA LEU A 614 -17.98 10.37 22.75
C LEU A 614 -17.58 8.96 23.25
N SER A 615 -18.00 7.90 22.56
CA SER A 615 -17.74 6.51 23.00
C SER A 615 -16.25 6.14 22.97
N ILE A 616 -15.50 6.57 21.95
CA ILE A 616 -14.04 6.37 21.90
C ILE A 616 -13.37 7.12 23.06
N ARG A 617 -13.78 8.37 23.32
CA ARG A 617 -13.24 9.22 24.39
C ARG A 617 -13.55 8.67 25.78
N ASP A 618 -14.76 8.19 26.01
CA ASP A 618 -15.19 7.70 27.31
C ASP A 618 -14.58 6.31 27.61
N SER A 619 -14.40 5.46 26.59
CA SER A 619 -13.56 4.26 26.68
C SER A 619 -12.10 4.58 27.02
N LEU A 620 -11.50 5.59 26.37
CA LEU A 620 -10.15 6.04 26.70
C LEU A 620 -10.06 6.54 28.15
N ILE A 621 -11.04 7.33 28.63
CA ILE A 621 -11.11 7.78 30.02
C ILE A 621 -11.16 6.59 30.99
N LEU A 622 -11.93 5.55 30.68
CA LEU A 622 -11.99 4.33 31.51
C LEU A 622 -10.65 3.57 31.52
N VAL A 623 -9.98 3.43 30.38
CA VAL A 623 -8.66 2.78 30.29
C VAL A 623 -7.59 3.57 31.06
N LEU A 624 -7.49 4.88 30.84
CA LEU A 624 -6.54 5.74 31.57
C LEU A 624 -6.82 5.71 33.07
N ARG A 625 -8.10 5.70 33.50
CA ARG A 625 -8.48 5.57 34.92
C ARG A 625 -8.02 4.24 35.50
N LYS A 626 -8.23 3.12 34.81
CA LYS A 626 -7.71 1.80 35.22
C LYS A 626 -6.18 1.80 35.36
N ALA A 627 -5.47 2.42 34.41
CA ALA A 627 -4.02 2.47 34.39
C ALA A 627 -3.42 3.27 35.57
N MET A 628 -4.10 4.34 36.03
CA MET A 628 -3.72 5.06 37.27
C MET A 628 -3.75 4.15 38.50
N PHE A 629 -4.78 3.30 38.63
CA PHE A 629 -4.98 2.41 39.79
C PHE A 629 -4.26 1.04 39.69
N ALA A 630 -3.42 0.83 38.67
CA ALA A 630 -2.65 -0.40 38.46
C ALA A 630 -1.54 -0.65 39.51
N SER A 631 -1.49 0.13 40.58
CA SER A 631 -0.61 -0.06 41.74
C SER A 631 -0.98 -1.29 42.59
N HIS A 632 -2.28 -1.50 42.87
CA HIS A 632 -2.72 -2.47 43.88
C HIS A 632 -2.85 -3.91 43.40
N LEU A 633 -3.39 -4.17 42.19
CA LEU A 633 -3.68 -5.54 41.75
C LEU A 633 -2.44 -6.36 41.42
N TRP A 634 -1.43 -5.77 40.79
CA TRP A 634 -0.28 -6.52 40.25
C TRP A 634 0.62 -7.12 41.34
N TYR A 635 0.72 -6.44 42.50
CA TYR A 635 1.54 -6.88 43.63
C TYR A 635 1.08 -8.24 44.22
N SER A 636 -0.23 -8.49 44.23
CA SER A 636 -0.81 -9.71 44.81
C SER A 636 -0.75 -10.93 43.88
N LEU A 637 -0.79 -10.71 42.56
CA LEU A 637 -0.86 -11.80 41.57
C LEU A 637 0.51 -12.29 41.07
N PHE A 638 1.56 -11.46 41.14
CA PHE A 638 2.83 -11.71 40.44
C PHE A 638 4.05 -11.95 41.35
N THR A 639 3.87 -11.94 42.67
CA THR A 639 4.94 -12.05 43.67
C THR A 639 5.59 -13.44 43.78
N ALA A 640 4.99 -14.48 43.22
CA ALA A 640 5.49 -15.86 43.28
C ALA A 640 6.53 -16.22 42.19
N VAL A 641 6.54 -15.52 41.05
CA VAL A 641 7.27 -15.98 39.83
C VAL A 641 8.43 -15.06 39.43
N MET A 642 8.32 -13.74 39.61
CA MET A 642 9.31 -12.79 39.07
C MET A 642 10.24 -12.14 40.09
N LYS A 643 11.16 -12.96 40.63
CA LYS A 643 12.46 -12.48 41.12
C LYS A 643 13.53 -12.44 40.01
N PHE A 644 13.15 -12.76 38.76
CA PHE A 644 14.07 -12.97 37.63
C PHE A 644 13.97 -11.93 36.49
N LEU A 645 13.03 -10.97 36.55
CA LEU A 645 12.92 -9.88 35.56
C LEU A 645 12.90 -8.49 36.22
N THR A 646 14.06 -7.85 36.28
CA THR A 646 14.24 -6.45 36.68
C THR A 646 13.54 -5.44 35.76
N GLN A 647 13.07 -5.86 34.58
CA GLN A 647 12.37 -5.02 33.60
C GLN A 647 11.03 -4.45 34.10
N ALA A 648 10.28 -5.21 34.93
CA ALA A 648 8.88 -4.91 35.24
C ALA A 648 8.67 -3.65 36.10
N ARG A 649 9.70 -3.22 36.85
CA ARG A 649 9.63 -2.05 37.73
C ARG A 649 9.65 -0.73 36.94
N ALA A 650 10.28 -0.73 35.77
CA ALA A 650 10.30 0.44 34.86
C ALA A 650 8.96 0.60 34.12
N SER A 651 8.41 -0.48 33.56
CA SER A 651 7.14 -0.44 32.83
C SER A 651 5.96 0.00 33.69
N GLN A 652 5.94 -0.30 34.99
CA GLN A 652 4.88 0.18 35.87
C GLN A 652 4.90 1.71 36.07
N LEU A 653 6.09 2.33 36.09
CA LEU A 653 6.22 3.78 36.14
C LEU A 653 5.82 4.42 34.79
N ASP A 654 6.26 3.83 33.67
CA ASP A 654 5.92 4.35 32.35
C ASP A 654 4.43 4.19 31.99
N ALA A 655 3.75 3.16 32.50
CA ALA A 655 2.30 3.02 32.42
C ALA A 655 1.57 4.16 33.14
N ARG A 656 2.02 4.55 34.34
CA ARG A 656 1.45 5.70 35.08
C ARG A 656 1.74 7.03 34.38
N LYS A 657 2.98 7.27 33.92
CA LYS A 657 3.32 8.46 33.11
C LYS A 657 2.46 8.56 31.86
N SER A 658 2.20 7.43 31.20
CA SER A 658 1.34 7.34 30.02
C SER A 658 -0.13 7.64 30.34
N ALA A 659 -0.64 7.14 31.47
CA ALA A 659 -1.97 7.45 31.96
C ALA A 659 -2.15 8.94 32.30
N VAL A 660 -1.20 9.53 33.02
CA VAL A 660 -1.20 10.97 33.36
C VAL A 660 -1.06 11.84 32.11
N ALA A 661 -0.16 11.50 31.18
CA ALA A 661 -0.03 12.22 29.91
C ALA A 661 -1.32 12.17 29.07
N GLY A 662 -2.05 11.06 29.09
CA GLY A 662 -3.37 10.96 28.47
C GLY A 662 -4.44 11.80 29.15
N PHE A 663 -4.51 11.80 30.48
CA PHE A 663 -5.42 12.68 31.22
C PHE A 663 -5.12 14.16 31.00
N LEU A 664 -3.85 14.55 31.01
CA LEU A 664 -3.44 15.93 30.72
C LEU A 664 -3.80 16.32 29.28
N LEU A 665 -3.60 15.44 28.29
CA LEU A 665 -4.04 15.71 26.91
C LEU A 665 -5.56 15.85 26.81
N LEU A 666 -6.33 15.08 27.58
CA LEU A 666 -7.79 15.23 27.65
C LEU A 666 -8.18 16.58 28.28
N LEU A 667 -7.66 16.92 29.47
CA LEU A 667 -7.94 18.20 30.16
C LEU A 667 -7.51 19.44 29.34
N LYS A 668 -6.46 19.31 28.52
CA LYS A 668 -5.96 20.33 27.59
C LYS A 668 -6.89 20.60 26.40
N ASN A 669 -7.87 19.72 26.14
CA ASN A 669 -8.73 19.77 24.94
C ASN A 669 -10.23 19.61 25.22
N PHE A 670 -10.61 19.14 26.41
CA PHE A 670 -11.99 18.82 26.80
C PHE A 670 -12.26 19.26 28.23
N LYS A 671 -13.47 19.80 28.48
CA LYS A 671 -13.96 20.12 29.84
C LYS A 671 -14.38 18.85 30.59
N VAL A 672 -13.44 17.97 30.90
CA VAL A 672 -13.67 16.77 31.72
C VAL A 672 -13.52 17.17 33.19
N LEU A 673 -14.65 17.49 33.83
CA LEU A 673 -14.71 17.73 35.27
C LEU A 673 -14.50 16.41 36.03
N GLY A 674 -13.39 16.34 36.78
CA GLY A 674 -13.05 15.23 37.65
C GLY A 674 -11.78 15.57 38.44
N SER A 675 -11.82 15.40 39.76
CA SER A 675 -10.72 15.78 40.65
C SER A 675 -9.47 14.92 40.40
N LEU A 676 -8.35 15.58 40.14
CA LEU A 676 -7.02 14.98 40.26
C LEU A 676 -6.72 14.84 41.75
N SER A 677 -6.70 13.62 42.27
CA SER A 677 -6.32 13.38 43.67
C SER A 677 -4.85 13.72 43.88
N SER A 678 -4.56 14.77 44.64
CA SER A 678 -3.21 15.30 44.90
C SER A 678 -2.20 14.24 45.35
N SER A 679 -2.63 13.26 46.14
CA SER A 679 -1.82 12.18 46.73
C SER A 679 -1.23 11.15 45.76
N GLN A 680 -1.30 11.35 44.44
CA GLN A 680 -0.74 10.42 43.43
C GLN A 680 0.11 11.10 42.33
N CYS A 681 0.34 12.42 42.39
CA CYS A 681 1.10 13.14 41.35
C CYS A 681 2.62 13.20 41.57
N SER A 682 3.12 12.89 42.78
CA SER A 682 4.45 13.25 43.28
C SER A 682 5.65 12.44 42.73
N GLN A 683 5.65 12.02 41.45
CA GLN A 683 6.69 11.11 40.89
C GLN A 683 7.11 11.35 39.42
N SER A 684 6.83 12.52 38.79
CA SER A 684 7.44 12.78 37.46
C SER A 684 7.53 14.22 36.96
N ILE A 685 8.72 14.55 36.43
CA ILE A 685 9.08 15.77 35.68
C ILE A 685 8.05 16.10 34.57
N GLY A 686 7.49 15.07 33.91
CA GLY A 686 6.51 15.24 32.84
C GLY A 686 5.14 15.78 33.28
N ILE A 687 4.88 15.89 34.58
CA ILE A 687 3.60 16.38 35.12
C ILE A 687 3.64 17.91 35.24
N SER A 688 4.73 18.47 35.79
CA SER A 688 4.99 19.91 35.86
C SER A 688 4.79 20.62 34.52
N GLN A 689 5.49 20.15 33.47
CA GLN A 689 5.38 20.74 32.13
C GLN A 689 3.94 20.64 31.57
N GLY A 690 3.19 19.61 31.95
CA GLY A 690 1.83 19.37 31.51
C GLY A 690 0.77 20.24 32.19
N PHE A 691 0.93 20.61 33.47
CA PHE A 691 0.01 21.51 34.16
C PHE A 691 -0.04 22.89 33.51
N TYR A 692 1.13 23.51 33.28
CA TYR A 692 1.25 24.78 32.54
C TYR A 692 0.57 24.70 31.16
N ASP A 693 0.75 23.59 30.47
CA ASP A 693 0.27 23.36 29.10
C ASP A 693 -1.25 23.08 29.03
N VAL A 694 -1.87 22.63 30.13
CA VAL A 694 -3.33 22.56 30.35
C VAL A 694 -3.89 23.95 30.71
N LEU A 695 -3.30 24.59 31.72
CA LEU A 695 -3.72 25.89 32.29
C LEU A 695 -3.82 26.99 31.21
N ARG A 696 -2.85 27.05 30.28
CA ARG A 696 -2.87 27.96 29.11
C ARG A 696 -4.05 27.78 28.14
N ARG A 697 -4.72 26.62 28.14
CA ARG A 697 -5.83 26.29 27.25
C ARG A 697 -7.18 26.15 27.95
N ASN A 698 -7.17 26.01 29.27
CA ASN A 698 -8.36 25.74 30.06
C ASN A 698 -8.28 26.54 31.38
N SER A 699 -8.54 27.84 31.30
CA SER A 699 -8.47 28.79 32.42
C SER A 699 -9.35 28.39 33.61
N GLN A 700 -10.45 27.68 33.37
CA GLN A 700 -11.35 27.18 34.41
C GLN A 700 -10.72 26.11 35.33
N LEU A 701 -9.52 25.61 35.00
CA LEU A 701 -8.74 24.73 35.87
C LEU A 701 -7.59 25.47 36.60
N ALA A 702 -7.39 26.77 36.36
CA ALA A 702 -6.26 27.52 36.92
C ALA A 702 -6.24 27.44 38.44
N ASN A 703 -7.34 27.77 39.11
CA ASN A 703 -7.40 27.88 40.57
C ASN A 703 -7.14 26.50 41.22
N SER A 704 -7.77 25.43 40.72
CA SER A 704 -7.50 24.06 41.20
C SER A 704 -6.06 23.59 40.96
N ILE A 705 -5.43 23.99 39.85
CA ILE A 705 -4.01 23.69 39.58
C ILE A 705 -3.11 24.47 40.55
N MET A 706 -3.37 25.77 40.75
CA MET A 706 -2.58 26.64 41.63
C MET A 706 -2.71 26.23 43.11
N GLN A 707 -3.92 25.92 43.59
CA GLN A 707 -4.17 25.29 44.90
C GLN A 707 -3.36 23.99 45.06
N THR A 708 -3.36 23.12 44.04
CA THR A 708 -2.61 21.85 44.08
C THR A 708 -1.10 22.11 44.21
N LEU A 709 -0.55 23.02 43.39
CA LEU A 709 0.88 23.37 43.43
C LEU A 709 1.28 24.03 44.76
N LEU A 710 0.44 24.91 45.31
CA LEU A 710 0.62 25.51 46.64
C LEU A 710 0.61 24.43 47.74
N SER A 711 -0.28 23.44 47.64
CA SER A 711 -0.34 22.31 48.60
C SER A 711 0.89 21.40 48.53
N GLN A 712 1.57 21.31 47.38
CA GLN A 712 2.86 20.62 47.26
C GLN A 712 4.00 21.49 47.80
N LEU A 713 4.07 22.78 47.43
CA LEU A 713 5.13 23.67 47.91
C LEU A 713 5.13 23.79 49.44
N LYS A 714 3.95 23.87 50.07
CA LYS A 714 3.80 23.90 51.54
C LYS A 714 4.26 22.63 52.27
N GLN A 715 4.55 21.53 51.56
CA GLN A 715 5.17 20.33 52.17
C GLN A 715 6.71 20.41 52.19
N VAL A 716 7.32 21.16 51.26
CA VAL A 716 8.79 21.26 51.12
C VAL A 716 9.34 22.59 51.64
N TYR A 717 8.51 23.63 51.72
CA TYR A 717 8.87 24.95 52.27
C TYR A 717 9.08 24.90 53.80
N GLU A 718 10.01 25.72 54.31
CA GLU A 718 10.13 26.01 55.74
C GLU A 718 9.44 27.35 56.08
N PRO A 719 8.28 27.37 56.77
CA PRO A 719 7.58 28.60 57.12
C PRO A 719 8.27 29.50 58.15
N GLU A 720 9.23 29.00 58.93
CA GLU A 720 9.94 29.84 59.90
C GLU A 720 10.91 30.81 59.18
N PRO A 721 10.79 32.14 59.36
CA PRO A 721 11.42 33.13 58.48
C PRO A 721 12.93 33.30 58.70
N ASP A 722 13.42 32.94 59.88
CA ASP A 722 14.85 32.98 60.23
C ASP A 722 15.54 31.62 60.03
N MET A 723 14.79 30.56 59.67
CA MET A 723 15.35 29.25 59.38
C MET A 723 15.92 29.17 57.97
N LEU A 724 17.18 28.74 57.90
CA LEU A 724 17.94 28.42 56.70
C LEU A 724 18.28 26.91 56.72
N PRO A 725 18.27 26.21 55.57
CA PRO A 725 17.83 26.67 54.25
C PRO A 725 16.28 26.77 54.16
N PRO A 726 15.72 27.56 53.22
CA PRO A 726 14.27 27.77 53.10
C PRO A 726 13.46 26.57 52.60
N LEU A 727 14.14 25.48 52.22
CA LEU A 727 13.58 24.34 51.49
C LEU A 727 14.12 23.02 52.04
N LYS A 728 13.21 22.09 52.34
CA LYS A 728 13.48 20.78 52.96
C LYS A 728 14.00 19.78 51.93
N LEU A 729 15.27 19.93 51.54
CA LEU A 729 15.93 19.05 50.57
C LEU A 729 15.87 17.56 50.97
N GLU A 730 15.92 17.25 52.28
CA GLU A 730 15.78 15.87 52.78
C GLU A 730 14.43 15.24 52.40
N ALA A 731 13.33 16.00 52.44
CA ALA A 731 12.00 15.52 52.07
C ALA A 731 11.88 15.16 50.57
N CYS A 732 12.81 15.65 49.74
CA CYS A 732 12.86 15.33 48.31
C CYS A 732 13.52 13.97 48.03
N ILE A 733 14.22 13.37 49.00
CA ILE A 733 15.06 12.18 48.83
C ILE A 733 14.49 10.97 49.56
N LEU A 734 14.34 9.86 48.82
CA LEU A 734 13.84 8.59 49.33
C LEU A 734 14.96 7.55 49.42
N THR A 735 15.25 7.13 50.65
CA THR A 735 16.23 6.07 50.97
C THR A 735 15.50 4.75 51.24
N GLN A 736 15.58 3.80 50.30
CA GLN A 736 15.05 2.44 50.46
C GLN A 736 16.19 1.43 50.60
N GLY A 737 16.69 1.27 51.83
CA GLY A 737 17.87 0.47 52.12
C GLY A 737 19.11 1.09 51.48
N ASP A 738 19.84 0.31 50.67
CA ASP A 738 21.06 0.74 49.98
C ASP A 738 20.78 1.53 48.68
N GLN A 739 19.51 1.81 48.36
CA GLN A 739 19.12 2.63 47.20
C GLN A 739 18.58 3.99 47.63
N ILE A 740 19.28 5.04 47.24
CA ILE A 740 18.88 6.45 47.39
C ILE A 740 18.35 6.93 46.03
N SER A 741 17.20 7.60 46.04
CA SER A 741 16.52 8.08 44.84
C SER A 741 15.81 9.40 45.07
N LEU A 742 15.81 10.27 44.06
CA LEU A 742 14.99 11.49 44.06
C LEU A 742 13.51 11.10 43.98
N GLN A 743 12.72 11.52 44.96
CA GLN A 743 11.27 11.32 44.99
C GLN A 743 10.55 12.49 44.31
N GLU A 744 10.82 13.72 44.77
CA GLU A 744 10.12 14.93 44.32
C GLU A 744 11.13 15.93 43.72
N PRO A 745 11.08 16.21 42.40
CA PRO A 745 11.96 17.17 41.76
C PRO A 745 11.47 18.60 42.06
N LEU A 746 12.00 19.17 43.16
CA LEU A 746 11.64 20.49 43.67
C LEU A 746 11.92 21.62 42.66
N ASP A 747 13.01 21.49 41.90
CA ASP A 747 13.33 22.33 40.75
C ASP A 747 12.19 22.38 39.72
N CYS A 748 11.65 21.22 39.34
CA CYS A 748 10.52 21.07 38.42
C CYS A 748 9.19 21.54 39.01
N LEU A 749 9.03 21.50 40.34
CA LEU A 749 7.85 22.03 41.03
C LEU A 749 7.86 23.57 41.01
N LEU A 750 8.97 24.19 41.42
CA LEU A 750 9.14 25.64 41.40
C LEU A 750 9.09 26.19 39.97
N CYS A 751 9.69 25.50 38.99
CA CYS A 751 9.58 25.82 37.56
C CYS A 751 8.11 25.87 37.10
N CYS A 752 7.32 24.85 37.47
CA CYS A 752 5.88 24.81 37.19
C CYS A 752 5.13 26.01 37.79
N ILE A 753 5.41 26.31 39.07
CA ILE A 753 4.78 27.42 39.80
C ILE A 753 5.14 28.75 39.14
N GLN A 754 6.42 29.01 38.86
CA GLN A 754 6.90 30.23 38.22
C GLN A 754 6.19 30.48 36.88
N HIS A 755 6.12 29.47 36.00
CA HIS A 755 5.48 29.62 34.69
C HIS A 755 3.95 29.76 34.80
N CYS A 756 3.29 29.01 35.70
CA CYS A 756 1.84 29.12 35.90
C CYS A 756 1.44 30.47 36.50
N LEU A 757 2.18 30.95 37.50
CA LEU A 757 1.95 32.23 38.17
C LEU A 757 2.19 33.41 37.22
N ALA A 758 3.28 33.39 36.44
CA ALA A 758 3.54 34.41 35.42
C ALA A 758 2.44 34.45 34.34
N TRP A 759 1.86 33.31 33.98
CA TRP A 759 0.69 33.27 33.10
C TRP A 759 -0.58 33.82 33.77
N TYR A 760 -0.82 33.45 35.04
CA TYR A 760 -1.98 33.92 35.80
C TYR A 760 -2.00 35.45 35.92
N LYS A 761 -0.87 36.05 36.32
CA LYS A 761 -0.66 37.50 36.35
C LYS A 761 -0.88 38.18 34.99
N SER A 762 -0.40 37.58 33.91
CA SER A 762 -0.46 38.20 32.57
C SER A 762 -1.78 37.97 31.82
N ARG A 763 -2.68 37.09 32.30
CA ARG A 763 -3.91 36.71 31.57
C ARG A 763 -5.20 36.59 32.36
N VAL A 764 -5.16 36.29 33.65
CA VAL A 764 -6.37 36.08 34.46
C VAL A 764 -6.67 37.33 35.29
N MET A 765 -5.65 37.84 36.00
CA MET A 765 -5.72 39.11 36.74
C MET A 765 -6.33 40.29 35.96
N PRO A 766 -6.02 40.53 34.66
CA PRO A 766 -6.61 41.63 33.91
C PRO A 766 -8.09 41.43 33.51
N LEU A 767 -8.62 40.21 33.60
CA LEU A 767 -10.01 39.88 33.26
C LEU A 767 -10.91 39.90 34.51
N GLN A 768 -10.38 39.52 35.68
CA GLN A 768 -11.10 39.53 36.96
C GLN A 768 -11.29 40.94 37.55
N GLN A 769 -10.86 42.00 36.85
CA GLN A 769 -11.11 43.39 37.25
C GLN A 769 -12.38 44.00 36.59
N GLU A 770 -13.07 43.27 35.72
CA GLU A 770 -14.30 43.74 35.03
C GLU A 770 -15.59 43.03 35.49
N GLU A 771 -15.51 41.96 36.27
CA GLU A 771 -16.66 41.25 36.88
C GLU A 771 -16.58 41.37 38.42
N GLU A 772 -17.73 41.43 39.11
CA GLU A 772 -17.84 41.86 40.52
C GLU A 772 -17.22 40.87 41.54
N GLU A 773 -16.96 41.38 42.75
CA GLU A 773 -16.19 40.74 43.84
C GLU A 773 -16.76 39.39 44.34
N GLU A 774 -16.43 38.28 43.68
CA GLU A 774 -16.47 36.93 44.29
C GLU A 774 -15.16 36.63 45.05
N GLU A 775 -15.25 35.92 46.18
CA GLU A 775 -14.18 35.75 47.19
C GLU A 775 -13.06 34.75 46.77
N GLU A 776 -12.44 34.93 45.60
CA GLU A 776 -11.37 34.06 45.10
C GLU A 776 -10.02 34.27 45.83
N GLU A 777 -9.90 33.60 46.98
CA GLU A 777 -8.68 33.04 47.60
C GLU A 777 -7.31 33.65 47.21
N GLY A 778 -6.59 34.21 48.19
CA GLY A 778 -5.23 34.76 48.03
C GLY A 778 -4.10 33.77 47.71
N PHE A 779 -4.37 32.58 47.16
CA PHE A 779 -3.37 31.52 46.91
C PHE A 779 -2.22 31.96 45.99
N TYR A 780 -2.44 32.95 45.12
CA TYR A 780 -1.41 33.46 44.22
C TYR A 780 -0.45 34.43 44.95
N GLN A 781 -0.97 35.22 45.90
CA GLN A 781 -0.15 36.08 46.76
C GLN A 781 0.67 35.23 47.73
N ASP A 782 0.05 34.20 48.34
CA ASP A 782 0.74 33.14 49.09
C ASP A 782 1.95 32.58 48.31
N LEU A 783 1.77 32.28 47.01
CA LEU A 783 2.84 31.73 46.16
C LEU A 783 3.94 32.75 45.83
N ASP A 784 3.59 34.02 45.56
CA ASP A 784 4.57 35.08 45.34
C ASP A 784 5.38 35.37 46.62
N ASP A 785 4.71 35.52 47.76
CA ASP A 785 5.34 35.78 49.07
C ASP A 785 6.26 34.62 49.47
N MET A 786 5.86 33.38 49.17
CA MET A 786 6.72 32.20 49.33
C MET A 786 7.93 32.23 48.38
N LEU A 787 7.79 32.64 47.12
CA LEU A 787 8.90 32.73 46.17
C LEU A 787 9.87 33.89 46.47
N GLU A 788 9.38 35.02 46.98
CA GLU A 788 10.21 36.12 47.49
C GLU A 788 10.93 35.72 48.80
N SER A 789 10.25 35.03 49.71
CA SER A 789 10.82 34.44 50.92
C SER A 789 11.92 33.42 50.61
N ILE A 790 11.69 32.53 49.64
CA ILE A 790 12.70 31.59 49.14
C ILE A 790 13.86 32.38 48.52
N THR A 791 13.60 33.37 47.66
CA THR A 791 14.65 34.22 47.06
C THR A 791 15.55 34.85 48.12
N SER A 792 14.94 35.56 49.09
CA SER A 792 15.68 36.28 50.13
C SER A 792 16.50 35.35 51.03
N ARG A 793 16.02 34.13 51.30
CA ARG A 793 16.73 33.15 52.12
C ARG A 793 17.79 32.35 51.33
N MET A 794 17.52 31.96 50.08
CA MET A 794 18.53 31.32 49.20
C MET A 794 19.75 32.23 48.96
N ILE A 795 19.57 33.55 48.98
CA ILE A 795 20.68 34.53 48.87
C ILE A 795 21.45 34.70 50.20
N LYS A 796 20.83 34.39 51.34
CA LYS A 796 21.46 34.45 52.68
C LYS A 796 22.13 33.14 53.09
N SER A 797 21.68 32.00 52.55
CA SER A 797 22.22 30.69 52.89
C SER A 797 23.62 30.48 52.33
N GLU A 798 24.52 29.98 53.16
CA GLU A 798 25.85 29.53 52.75
C GLU A 798 25.81 28.04 52.37
N LEU A 799 26.83 27.54 51.65
CA LEU A 799 26.87 26.13 51.24
C LEU A 799 26.98 25.14 52.43
N GLU A 800 27.34 25.64 53.62
CA GLU A 800 27.32 24.88 54.87
C GLU A 800 25.88 24.60 55.35
N ASP A 801 24.93 25.53 55.18
CA ASP A 801 23.50 25.34 55.55
C ASP A 801 22.84 24.17 54.79
N PHE A 802 23.34 23.87 53.58
CA PHE A 802 22.81 22.82 52.72
C PHE A 802 23.48 21.45 52.93
N GLU A 803 24.52 21.34 53.78
CA GLU A 803 25.45 20.20 53.85
C GLU A 803 26.19 19.93 52.52
N LEU A 804 26.53 20.97 51.73
CA LEU A 804 27.12 20.87 50.38
C LEU A 804 28.48 21.58 50.22
N ASP A 805 29.23 21.68 51.33
CA ASP A 805 30.50 22.39 51.40
C ASP A 805 31.66 21.71 50.62
N LYS A 806 32.85 22.31 50.69
CA LYS A 806 34.06 21.77 50.03
C LYS A 806 34.62 20.52 50.71
N SER A 807 34.32 20.24 51.98
CA SER A 807 34.68 19.00 52.68
C SER A 807 33.79 17.80 52.26
N SER A 808 32.53 18.06 51.91
CA SER A 808 31.50 17.06 51.61
C SER A 808 31.89 16.06 50.51
N ASP A 809 31.46 14.81 50.66
CA ASP A 809 31.60 13.77 49.62
C ASP A 809 30.54 13.97 48.53
N PHE A 810 30.96 13.75 47.27
CA PHE A 810 30.13 13.82 46.07
C PHE A 810 30.33 12.58 45.18
N SER A 811 31.02 11.55 45.68
CA SER A 811 31.32 10.34 44.92
C SER A 811 30.06 9.54 44.58
N GLN A 812 29.93 9.15 43.31
CA GLN A 812 28.88 8.22 42.87
C GLN A 812 29.09 6.77 43.37
N SER A 813 30.12 6.52 44.19
CA SER A 813 30.40 5.23 44.83
C SER A 813 29.89 5.11 46.27
N THR A 814 29.33 6.17 46.86
CA THR A 814 28.85 6.19 48.25
C THR A 814 27.40 6.67 48.30
N GLY A 815 26.59 6.14 49.22
CA GLY A 815 25.20 6.60 49.37
C GLY A 815 25.12 8.09 49.72
N ILE A 816 26.01 8.56 50.60
CA ILE A 816 26.11 9.98 50.98
C ILE A 816 26.53 10.84 49.78
N GLY A 817 27.54 10.42 49.02
CA GLY A 817 27.95 11.14 47.81
C GLY A 817 26.85 11.21 46.74
N ILE A 818 25.98 10.19 46.66
CA ILE A 818 24.77 10.20 45.82
C ILE A 818 23.70 11.17 46.37
N LYS A 819 23.41 11.17 47.70
CA LYS A 819 22.52 12.17 48.35
C LYS A 819 22.98 13.57 47.98
N ASN A 820 24.25 13.86 48.18
CA ASN A 820 24.84 15.19 48.00
C ASN A 820 24.86 15.62 46.52
N ASN A 821 25.10 14.69 45.57
CA ASN A 821 24.99 14.99 44.13
C ASN A 821 23.55 15.37 43.72
N ILE A 822 22.54 14.71 44.32
CA ILE A 822 21.13 15.01 44.10
C ILE A 822 20.76 16.36 44.72
N CYS A 823 21.10 16.59 46.00
CA CYS A 823 20.90 17.88 46.68
C CYS A 823 21.55 19.04 45.90
N ALA A 824 22.79 18.88 45.44
CA ALA A 824 23.47 19.91 44.68
C ALA A 824 22.80 20.20 43.33
N SER A 825 22.34 19.15 42.62
CA SER A 825 21.59 19.31 41.38
C SER A 825 20.26 20.04 41.60
N LEU A 826 19.55 19.74 42.69
CA LEU A 826 18.33 20.44 43.09
C LEU A 826 18.62 21.92 43.41
N VAL A 827 19.61 22.23 44.25
CA VAL A 827 19.97 23.63 44.60
C VAL A 827 20.34 24.44 43.35
N MET A 828 21.12 23.87 42.43
CA MET A 828 21.40 24.50 41.14
C MET A 828 20.11 24.77 40.34
N GLY A 829 19.21 23.79 40.22
CA GLY A 829 17.92 23.96 39.52
C GLY A 829 17.00 24.99 40.17
N VAL A 830 16.96 25.05 41.51
CA VAL A 830 16.24 26.08 42.29
C VAL A 830 16.81 27.47 41.95
N CYS A 831 18.14 27.64 41.96
CA CYS A 831 18.75 28.92 41.62
C CYS A 831 18.47 29.35 40.17
N GLU A 832 18.49 28.43 39.20
CA GLU A 832 18.09 28.72 37.81
C GLU A 832 16.63 29.20 37.71
N VAL A 833 15.69 28.53 38.40
CA VAL A 833 14.27 28.93 38.41
C VAL A 833 14.07 30.29 39.09
N LEU A 834 14.77 30.57 40.18
CA LEU A 834 14.69 31.86 40.89
C LEU A 834 15.33 33.01 40.10
N ILE A 835 16.34 32.73 39.26
CA ILE A 835 16.87 33.68 38.28
C ILE A 835 15.80 34.05 37.24
N GLU A 836 15.10 33.06 36.67
CA GLU A 836 14.01 33.31 35.71
C GLU A 836 12.81 34.03 36.37
N TYR A 837 12.46 33.70 37.62
CA TYR A 837 11.44 34.39 38.42
C TYR A 837 11.78 35.87 38.65
N ASN A 838 12.93 36.16 39.28
CA ASN A 838 13.29 37.52 39.67
C ASN A 838 13.57 38.42 38.46
N PHE A 839 14.11 37.88 37.36
CA PHE A 839 14.20 38.63 36.11
C PHE A 839 12.81 38.97 35.56
N SER A 840 11.87 38.01 35.54
CA SER A 840 10.51 38.19 35.02
C SER A 840 9.69 39.23 35.81
N ILE A 841 9.90 39.34 37.12
CA ILE A 841 9.21 40.30 37.99
C ILE A 841 9.97 41.64 38.12
N SER A 842 11.25 41.68 37.74
CA SER A 842 12.14 42.83 37.98
C SER A 842 11.58 44.19 37.54
N ASN A 843 10.85 44.24 36.41
CA ASN A 843 10.51 45.49 35.71
C ASN A 843 11.74 46.40 35.53
N PHE A 844 12.91 45.81 35.27
CA PHE A 844 14.22 46.48 35.22
C PHE A 844 14.67 47.17 36.51
N SER A 845 14.17 46.74 37.68
CA SER A 845 14.66 47.15 39.00
C SER A 845 16.08 46.66 39.27
N LYS A 846 16.97 47.58 39.66
CA LYS A 846 18.37 47.29 39.99
C LYS A 846 18.52 46.25 41.10
N ASN A 847 17.73 46.36 42.17
CA ASN A 847 17.78 45.43 43.32
C ASN A 847 17.48 43.99 42.88
N LYS A 848 16.48 43.79 42.00
CA LYS A 848 16.14 42.46 41.47
C LYS A 848 17.20 41.87 40.56
N PHE A 849 18.01 42.69 39.89
CA PHE A 849 19.18 42.20 39.15
C PHE A 849 20.41 41.95 40.04
N GLU A 850 20.52 42.62 41.18
CA GLU A 850 21.49 42.26 42.23
C GLU A 850 21.11 40.91 42.86
N GLU A 851 19.82 40.66 43.14
CA GLU A 851 19.31 39.35 43.57
C GLU A 851 19.58 38.24 42.53
N VAL A 852 19.31 38.48 41.24
CA VAL A 852 19.64 37.55 40.14
C VAL A 852 21.14 37.24 40.09
N LEU A 853 22.00 38.25 40.27
CA LEU A 853 23.45 38.04 40.26
C LEU A 853 23.90 37.24 41.50
N SER A 854 23.32 37.48 42.68
CA SER A 854 23.59 36.70 43.89
C SER A 854 23.18 35.22 43.76
N LEU A 855 21.99 34.95 43.21
CA LEU A 855 21.53 33.59 42.90
C LEU A 855 22.46 32.88 41.89
N PHE A 856 22.98 33.61 40.90
CA PHE A 856 23.98 33.09 39.98
C PHE A 856 25.31 32.76 40.67
N MET A 857 25.77 33.57 41.64
CA MET A 857 26.99 33.25 42.40
C MET A 857 26.83 31.96 43.22
N CYS A 858 25.68 31.75 43.86
CA CYS A 858 25.35 30.50 44.56
C CYS A 858 25.36 29.29 43.60
N TYR A 859 24.67 29.40 42.46
CA TYR A 859 24.71 28.38 41.40
C TYR A 859 26.14 28.07 40.94
N LYS A 860 26.94 29.12 40.71
CA LYS A 860 28.28 29.00 40.15
C LYS A 860 29.25 28.33 41.13
N GLU A 861 29.28 28.73 42.40
CA GLU A 861 30.19 28.11 43.37
C GLU A 861 29.91 26.61 43.53
N LEU A 862 28.64 26.22 43.58
CA LEU A 862 28.23 24.82 43.64
C LEU A 862 28.58 24.06 42.35
N SER A 863 28.44 24.69 41.18
CA SER A 863 28.88 24.14 39.89
C SER A 863 30.40 23.93 39.84
N ASP A 864 31.18 24.91 40.31
CA ASP A 864 32.64 24.85 40.36
C ASP A 864 33.12 23.72 41.30
N ILE A 865 32.48 23.55 42.47
CA ILE A 865 32.74 22.41 43.39
C ILE A 865 32.50 21.06 42.69
N LEU A 866 31.36 20.89 42.00
CA LEU A 866 31.05 19.65 41.28
C LEU A 866 32.07 19.39 40.15
N ASN A 867 32.48 20.43 39.41
CA ASN A 867 33.48 20.33 38.35
C ASN A 867 34.87 19.93 38.89
N GLU A 868 35.33 20.52 39.99
CA GLU A 868 36.59 20.15 40.65
C GLU A 868 36.59 18.70 41.16
N LYS A 869 35.48 18.28 41.79
CA LYS A 869 35.35 16.92 42.35
C LYS A 869 35.27 15.87 41.23
N ALA A 870 34.58 16.16 40.13
CA ALA A 870 34.47 15.28 38.96
C ALA A 870 35.82 15.05 38.23
N GLY A 871 36.73 16.03 38.25
CA GLY A 871 38.00 16.01 37.52
C GLY A 871 38.99 14.89 37.89
N LYS A 872 38.72 14.11 38.94
CA LYS A 872 39.61 13.02 39.43
C LYS A 872 39.26 11.62 38.88
N GLY A 873 38.12 11.46 38.20
CA GLY A 873 37.69 10.18 37.61
C GLY A 873 38.17 9.94 36.17
N LYS A 874 39.06 8.96 35.94
CA LYS A 874 39.53 8.60 34.58
C LYS A 874 38.54 7.73 33.78
N THR A 875 37.33 8.24 33.55
CA THR A 875 36.36 7.57 32.67
C THR A 875 35.57 8.58 31.84
N LYS A 876 35.99 8.83 30.60
CA LYS A 876 35.18 9.55 29.60
C LYS A 876 34.04 8.66 29.06
N MET A 877 33.14 8.23 29.93
CA MET A 877 31.74 8.06 29.54
C MET A 877 31.20 9.47 29.28
N ALA A 878 30.32 9.68 28.31
CA ALA A 878 29.90 11.05 27.96
C ALA A 878 29.20 11.73 29.15
N ASN A 879 29.84 12.78 29.71
CA ASN A 879 29.21 13.63 30.71
C ASN A 879 27.93 14.21 30.10
N LYS A 880 26.77 13.77 30.59
CA LYS A 880 25.58 14.60 30.49
C LYS A 880 25.85 15.83 31.34
N THR A 881 26.09 16.97 30.68
CA THR A 881 25.81 18.27 31.29
C THR A 881 24.37 18.24 31.79
N ASN A 882 24.12 18.60 33.05
CA ASN A 882 22.74 18.73 33.51
C ASN A 882 22.01 19.73 32.58
N ASP A 883 20.82 19.35 32.12
CA ASP A 883 20.05 20.17 31.20
C ASP A 883 19.46 21.36 31.96
N SER A 884 19.99 22.56 31.71
CA SER A 884 19.55 23.79 32.38
C SER A 884 18.02 23.94 32.33
N PHE A 885 17.44 24.37 33.45
CA PHE A 885 16.00 24.57 33.62
C PHE A 885 15.47 25.82 32.93
N LEU A 886 16.34 26.81 32.67
CA LEU A 886 15.98 28.10 32.06
C LEU A 886 15.18 27.91 30.76
N SER A 887 14.00 28.52 30.66
CA SER A 887 13.14 28.34 29.49
C SER A 887 13.77 28.93 28.24
N MET A 888 13.56 28.31 27.08
CA MET A 888 14.12 28.82 25.82
C MET A 888 13.61 30.23 25.49
N LYS A 889 12.41 30.59 25.98
CA LYS A 889 11.89 31.96 25.90
C LYS A 889 12.69 32.90 26.81
N PHE A 890 12.87 32.57 28.09
CA PHE A 890 13.66 33.41 29.00
C PHE A 890 15.09 33.61 28.50
N VAL A 891 15.75 32.56 28.00
CA VAL A 891 17.10 32.66 27.41
C VAL A 891 17.12 33.64 26.22
N SER A 892 16.08 33.65 25.39
CA SER A 892 15.90 34.60 24.28
C SER A 892 15.68 36.04 24.77
N ASP A 893 14.77 36.23 25.72
CA ASP A 893 14.45 37.54 26.31
C ASP A 893 15.68 38.12 27.04
N LEU A 894 16.40 37.29 27.79
CA LEU A 894 17.62 37.63 28.53
C LEU A 894 18.75 38.05 27.58
N LEU A 895 19.04 37.28 26.53
CA LEU A 895 20.07 37.67 25.55
C LEU A 895 19.68 38.95 24.81
N THR A 896 18.39 39.15 24.51
CA THR A 896 17.89 40.39 23.93
C THR A 896 18.12 41.58 24.87
N ALA A 897 17.79 41.45 26.17
CA ALA A 897 18.05 42.51 27.15
C ALA A 897 19.56 42.77 27.36
N LEU A 898 20.38 41.72 27.45
CA LEU A 898 21.82 41.86 27.70
C LEU A 898 22.58 42.48 26.51
N PHE A 899 22.19 42.18 25.26
CA PHE A 899 22.97 42.54 24.06
C PHE A 899 22.28 43.46 23.05
N ARG A 900 20.94 43.57 23.03
CA ARG A 900 20.18 44.40 22.06
C ARG A 900 19.48 45.61 22.71
N ASP A 901 19.02 45.50 23.94
CA ASP A 901 18.40 46.63 24.64
C ASP A 901 19.43 47.72 24.95
N SER A 902 19.09 48.96 24.58
CA SER A 902 19.88 50.17 24.82
C SER A 902 18.99 51.32 25.34
N THR A 903 17.84 50.97 25.91
CA THR A 903 16.88 51.92 26.47
C THR A 903 17.46 52.56 27.73
N GLN A 904 17.52 53.89 27.76
CA GLN A 904 18.20 54.65 28.81
C GLN A 904 17.64 54.39 30.23
N SER A 905 16.37 54.00 30.36
CA SER A 905 15.73 53.61 31.63
C SER A 905 16.17 52.25 32.17
N HIS A 906 16.72 51.37 31.32
CA HIS A 906 17.13 50.01 31.69
C HIS A 906 18.66 49.89 31.86
N GLU A 907 19.44 50.82 31.30
CA GLU A 907 20.90 50.74 31.29
C GLU A 907 21.52 50.67 32.70
N GLU A 908 21.01 51.46 33.66
CA GLU A 908 21.53 51.44 35.04
C GLU A 908 21.36 50.09 35.73
N SER A 909 20.24 49.39 35.52
CA SER A 909 20.01 48.07 36.11
C SER A 909 20.71 46.98 35.31
N LEU A 910 20.61 46.98 33.97
CA LEU A 910 21.30 46.02 33.11
C LEU A 910 22.83 46.09 33.27
N SER A 911 23.39 47.23 33.67
CA SER A 911 24.82 47.37 34.00
C SER A 911 25.29 46.39 35.07
N VAL A 912 24.44 46.02 36.04
CA VAL A 912 24.74 45.03 37.09
C VAL A 912 25.10 43.69 36.46
N LEU A 913 24.21 43.18 35.59
CA LEU A 913 24.40 41.90 34.91
C LEU A 913 25.53 41.96 33.87
N ARG A 914 25.61 43.05 33.09
CA ARG A 914 26.64 43.28 32.06
C ARG A 914 28.06 43.39 32.65
N SER A 915 28.21 43.88 33.87
CA SER A 915 29.50 43.93 34.57
C SER A 915 30.07 42.54 34.87
N SER A 916 29.20 41.56 35.11
CA SER A 916 29.59 40.16 35.36
C SER A 916 29.89 39.44 34.06
N ASN A 917 31.17 39.48 33.67
CA ASN A 917 31.72 38.70 32.56
C ASN A 917 31.46 37.18 32.69
N GLU A 918 31.19 36.69 33.89
CA GLU A 918 30.88 35.28 34.14
C GLU A 918 29.40 34.97 33.88
N PHE A 919 28.48 35.81 34.37
CA PHE A 919 27.04 35.70 34.06
C PHE A 919 26.77 35.85 32.56
N MET A 920 27.44 36.82 31.91
CA MET A 920 27.34 37.03 30.46
C MET A 920 27.78 35.80 29.64
N ARG A 921 28.84 35.08 30.09
CA ARG A 921 29.26 33.81 29.44
C ARG A 921 28.29 32.68 29.75
N TYR A 922 27.79 32.60 30.98
CA TYR A 922 26.81 31.60 31.39
C TYR A 922 25.54 31.68 30.54
N ALA A 923 24.92 32.86 30.40
CA ALA A 923 23.72 33.07 29.57
C ALA A 923 23.92 32.61 28.11
N VAL A 924 25.05 32.95 27.50
CA VAL A 924 25.40 32.51 26.14
C VAL A 924 25.67 30.99 26.07
N SER A 925 26.27 30.41 27.12
CA SER A 925 26.51 28.97 27.17
C SER A 925 25.23 28.14 27.29
N VAL A 926 24.23 28.62 28.05
CA VAL A 926 22.90 27.99 28.14
C VAL A 926 22.19 28.07 26.79
N ALA A 927 22.24 29.20 26.09
CA ALA A 927 21.68 29.30 24.74
C ALA A 927 22.32 28.29 23.77
N LEU A 928 23.66 28.16 23.80
CA LEU A 928 24.37 27.16 22.99
C LEU A 928 23.98 25.72 23.38
N GLN A 929 23.84 25.41 24.68
CA GLN A 929 23.36 24.11 25.16
C GLN A 929 21.95 23.82 24.66
N LYS A 930 21.01 24.78 24.75
CA LYS A 930 19.61 24.63 24.31
C LYS A 930 19.51 24.42 22.79
N VAL A 931 20.33 25.11 21.99
CA VAL A 931 20.42 24.91 20.53
C VAL A 931 21.02 23.54 20.17
N GLN A 932 22.04 23.07 20.89
CA GLN A 932 22.61 21.74 20.68
C GLN A 932 21.63 20.63 21.15
N GLN A 933 20.92 20.83 22.26
CA GLN A 933 19.85 19.94 22.76
C GLN A 933 18.73 19.79 21.71
N LEU A 934 18.29 20.89 21.09
CA LEU A 934 17.33 20.87 19.99
C LEU A 934 17.82 20.05 18.79
N LYS A 935 19.09 20.19 18.43
CA LYS A 935 19.74 19.48 17.32
C LYS A 935 19.91 17.97 17.58
N GLU A 936 20.03 17.57 18.84
CA GLU A 936 20.16 16.16 19.24
C GLU A 936 18.80 15.46 19.48
N MET A 937 17.84 16.14 20.11
CA MET A 937 16.56 15.54 20.52
C MET A 937 15.34 16.00 19.69
N GLY A 938 15.45 17.07 18.92
CA GLY A 938 14.31 17.67 18.20
C GLY A 938 13.34 18.46 19.09
N HIS A 939 13.67 18.64 20.37
CA HIS A 939 12.91 19.40 21.36
C HIS A 939 13.84 19.99 22.43
N VAL A 940 13.36 20.97 23.19
CA VAL A 940 14.12 21.69 24.24
C VAL A 940 13.49 21.48 25.62
N SER A 941 14.28 21.52 26.70
CA SER A 941 13.76 21.50 28.08
C SER A 941 13.12 22.84 28.48
N GLY A 942 12.02 22.77 29.25
CA GLY A 942 11.23 23.93 29.69
C GLY A 942 9.87 24.08 28.96
N PRO A 943 9.07 25.10 29.29
CA PRO A 943 7.79 25.39 28.64
C PRO A 943 7.95 25.68 27.14
N ASP A 944 6.91 25.37 26.35
CA ASP A 944 6.89 25.47 24.87
C ASP A 944 8.02 24.72 24.11
N GLY A 945 8.93 24.01 24.79
CA GLY A 945 10.08 23.33 24.15
C GLY A 945 9.75 22.16 23.20
N GLN A 946 8.49 21.70 23.16
CA GLN A 946 7.96 20.77 22.14
C GLN A 946 7.16 21.47 21.02
N ASN A 947 6.98 22.79 21.06
CA ASN A 947 6.14 23.55 20.15
C ASN A 947 7.01 24.14 19.02
N PRO A 948 6.93 23.63 17.78
CA PRO A 948 7.86 24.00 16.71
C PRO A 948 7.79 25.47 16.33
N GLU A 949 6.61 26.10 16.40
CA GLU A 949 6.42 27.52 16.11
C GLU A 949 7.12 28.41 17.15
N LYS A 950 7.03 28.04 18.43
CA LYS A 950 7.65 28.80 19.54
C LYS A 950 9.15 28.57 19.64
N VAL A 951 9.61 27.35 19.41
CA VAL A 951 11.04 27.04 19.28
C VAL A 951 11.64 27.78 18.08
N PHE A 952 10.96 27.83 16.93
CA PHE A 952 11.42 28.58 15.76
C PHE A 952 11.47 30.10 16.01
N GLN A 953 10.46 30.67 16.67
CA GLN A 953 10.47 32.08 17.07
C GLN A 953 11.66 32.39 17.98
N ASN A 954 11.82 31.64 19.08
CA ASN A 954 12.95 31.83 20.01
C ASN A 954 14.31 31.65 19.32
N LEU A 955 14.44 30.75 18.33
CA LEU A 955 15.66 30.65 17.52
C LEU A 955 15.93 31.91 16.68
N CYS A 956 14.90 32.47 16.06
CA CYS A 956 15.04 33.70 15.27
C CYS A 956 15.37 34.91 16.15
N ASP A 957 14.89 34.94 17.39
CA ASP A 957 15.15 36.01 18.35
C ASP A 957 16.56 35.88 18.99
N ILE A 958 17.06 34.66 19.19
CA ILE A 958 18.44 34.36 19.66
C ILE A 958 19.51 34.61 18.57
N THR A 959 19.15 34.54 17.29
CA THR A 959 20.06 34.71 16.14
C THR A 959 20.23 36.19 15.75
#